data_AF-A0A955WV45-F1
#
_entry.id   AF-A0A955WV45-F1
#
_cell.length_a   1.000
_cell.length_b   1.000
_cell.length_c   1.000
_cell.angle_alpha   90.00
_cell.angle_beta   90.00
_cell.angle_gamma   90.00
#
_symmetry.space_group_name_H-M   'P 1'
#
loop_
_entity.id
_entity.type
_entity.pdbx_description
1 polymer ?
#
loop_
_entity_poly.entity_id
_entity_poly.type
_entity_poly.pdbx_seq_one_letter_code
_entity_poly.pdbx_strand_id
1 'polypeptide(L)'
;MSRIKWQITEDMLIGRIAYERIEDSDGKGTGGPVNDGIVAVAFRIESHFDIQNSYNPTTGERLNIIEENASDRPWYERQFFRVDFSENLSTDNYDFDTLSLVGLFGGVSYESMKYDVTDPRDPHAPVFDIQNGYFDITNKAFAKPQVIDLSHLGWGIDSFPACFLEPDFLNGTGPSAQCSPVELTLRHSFRRVVDTDYEPQDWDGFRFQAYGAFTVERNGYARNYGMSDDKWHRFIARYDIWERSHFYANPDEMTGWLECYTPETTPYGSDPHRDEDGNGTEDECEAAGPGSKCDVFRQRCTLPYAQRAVNPVVWYYTDQSDMEYFEPTRWATHEWDVALRMAVNAAKYSECVSTGGTKASCVEKFPVHFGQQDLNEDTVRLALEVKDCREGRAYAGQNCDALAQTLGSQRGYNAEVIALANMEPMVVLCHSPVAHDDPAACGDKRLPANVDPTDCVNAWENPTSELALACDNALSVRMGDLRYHQVNVMHNPQTPSPWGIYTDAEDPLTGQAISASINVWAHVNDLWSQKVVDLMRYMKGELSTADITEGDHIRRWAQAAENVSKGKLSPKMSKTQLTQAARAFAFQDKGAQEGAEGWAHAAELDIDAVELPADVLQQARQLKHRLHQVRAKLDATSVMKPIYAARARAAAGTDVEAQLITPMVQELMGIEGLPANDAVLDRVSPLRGGNRTFERDLYNMREIALAEQGSCMLGEAPAPVSLTGMADVMERKFGDFNPNDDRATQYARAEKMRRYIARKAHYAVIVHEMGHSIGLRHNFVSSSDAFNYRPQYWQLRTNNGEIDAECTDLSEGGEDCTGPRYFDPMTKNERDNLIWMFMHSSVMDYAGEYTQDMLGLGAYDFAAAKMFYGETVAVYEDDAFKLGTPRSQGVLSKMDNFGGILGFSWSAGGEDDFHYSQLNKNFDLIQDCQAVSPETFKPADWDEALYGKWDAVLDGHLVPVNGEYKRCKQQPVDYARWSDLRTPGDDDTANGFYRGGGSVDPDNRIRVPYGFGTDSWADLGNLSVYRHDNGADPYELFDFFISQQEINHIFDNYRRNRQGFSVRSAVNRTLGRYNEKMRDGAKGLGLLKNIYRDFALSVNYDFNEFWPVIAPLFFKENILASGLAFDHFTRQLARPEHGEHFRIQGDGVLRSARDFTGNAGETLVTIPNGATGFVEQVGIGGRPVENQLSETNGEYDSQYTINAGSYYEKMYTAMLLTESVDNFISSSRTDFT
;
A
#
# COMPACT_ATOMS: atom_id res chain seq x y z
N MET A 1 -4.36 13.43 16.24
CA MET A 1 -4.75 13.43 17.68
C MET A 1 -3.79 14.30 18.50
N SER A 2 -4.20 14.86 19.64
CA SER A 2 -3.30 15.57 20.56
C SER A 2 -3.74 15.47 22.03
N ARG A 3 -2.79 15.39 22.96
CA ARG A 3 -3.04 15.55 24.40
C ARG A 3 -3.26 17.03 24.72
N ILE A 4 -4.39 17.37 25.33
CA ILE A 4 -4.73 18.75 25.72
C ILE A 4 -4.98 18.89 27.22
N LYS A 5 -4.81 20.12 27.71
CA LYS A 5 -5.21 20.56 29.05
C LYS A 5 -6.18 21.72 28.92
N TRP A 6 -7.30 21.62 29.62
CA TRP A 6 -8.31 22.68 29.66
C TRP A 6 -7.86 23.83 30.57
N GLN A 7 -7.86 25.05 30.03
CA GLN A 7 -7.74 26.30 30.75
C GLN A 7 -9.10 26.98 30.79
N ILE A 8 -9.57 27.29 32.00
CA ILE A 8 -10.80 28.04 32.23
C ILE A 8 -10.42 29.49 32.50
N THR A 9 -11.01 30.41 31.75
CA THR A 9 -10.85 31.87 31.93
C THR A 9 -12.21 32.50 32.22
N GLU A 10 -12.28 33.82 32.34
CA GLU A 10 -13.55 34.52 32.59
C GLU A 10 -14.54 34.33 31.43
N ASP A 11 -14.04 34.36 30.19
CA ASP A 11 -14.83 34.41 28.96
C ASP A 11 -14.59 33.25 27.99
N MET A 12 -13.57 32.40 28.24
CA MET A 12 -13.16 31.32 27.33
C MET A 12 -12.80 30.01 28.04
N LEU A 13 -13.21 28.90 27.44
CA LEU A 13 -12.72 27.55 27.70
C LEU A 13 -11.73 27.18 26.59
N ILE A 14 -10.45 27.07 26.95
CA ILE A 14 -9.36 26.90 25.98
C ILE A 14 -8.71 25.52 26.20
N GLY A 15 -8.67 24.69 25.17
CA GLY A 15 -7.90 23.45 25.17
C GLY A 15 -6.49 23.71 24.63
N ARG A 16 -5.47 23.63 25.49
CA ARG A 16 -4.06 23.82 25.08
C ARG A 16 -3.33 22.50 24.96
N ILE A 17 -2.46 22.37 23.97
CA ILE A 17 -1.56 21.21 23.84
C ILE A 17 -0.73 21.09 25.11
N ALA A 18 -0.74 19.90 25.70
CA ALA A 18 -0.20 19.64 27.01
C ALA A 18 1.29 19.26 26.99
N TYR A 19 1.93 19.17 25.83
CA TYR A 19 3.32 18.72 25.68
C TYR A 19 4.10 19.65 24.74
N GLU A 20 5.43 19.66 24.89
CA GLU A 20 6.30 20.37 23.97
C GLU A 20 6.41 19.60 22.65
N ARG A 21 6.31 20.30 21.51
CA ARG A 21 6.54 19.71 20.18
C ARG A 21 8.00 19.25 20.00
N ILE A 22 8.93 19.98 20.61
CA ILE A 22 10.35 19.62 20.71
C ILE A 22 10.64 19.52 22.20
N GLU A 23 10.96 18.31 22.67
CA GLU A 23 11.27 18.05 24.07
C GLU A 23 12.48 18.87 24.53
N ASP A 24 12.43 19.40 25.77
CA ASP A 24 13.49 20.23 26.38
C ASP A 24 13.77 21.57 25.67
N SER A 25 12.76 22.13 24.98
CA SER A 25 12.92 23.38 24.23
C SER A 25 12.62 24.64 25.06
N ASP A 26 11.35 24.98 25.28
CA ASP A 26 10.91 26.24 25.92
C ASP A 26 10.22 26.05 27.29
N GLY A 27 10.06 24.80 27.72
CA GLY A 27 9.42 24.38 28.95
C GLY A 27 7.90 24.56 28.96
N LYS A 28 7.26 24.89 27.83
CA LYS A 28 5.81 25.13 27.77
C LYS A 28 5.06 23.82 27.50
N GLY A 29 4.51 23.23 28.55
CA GLY A 29 3.81 21.96 28.51
C GLY A 29 3.71 21.34 29.91
N THR A 30 3.51 20.02 29.99
CA THR A 30 3.59 19.25 31.24
C THR A 30 4.95 19.46 31.90
N GLY A 31 4.97 20.24 32.99
CA GLY A 31 6.18 20.56 33.77
C GLY A 31 6.44 22.07 33.94
N GLY A 32 5.85 22.93 33.10
CA GLY A 32 6.02 24.39 33.16
C GLY A 32 4.72 25.18 33.42
N PRO A 33 4.79 26.53 33.41
CA PRO A 33 3.63 27.39 33.63
C PRO A 33 2.49 27.12 32.64
N VAL A 34 1.30 26.92 33.19
CA VAL A 34 0.13 26.28 32.55
C VAL A 34 -0.59 27.11 31.47
N ASN A 35 -0.10 28.32 31.17
CA ASN A 35 -0.88 29.34 30.45
C ASN A 35 -0.35 29.67 29.04
N ASP A 36 0.76 29.06 28.59
CA ASP A 36 1.50 29.53 27.41
C ASP A 36 1.63 28.51 26.25
N GLY A 37 0.93 27.36 26.32
CA GLY A 37 0.93 26.33 25.27
C GLY A 37 0.06 26.66 24.05
N ILE A 38 0.25 25.94 22.93
CA ILE A 38 -0.52 26.12 21.67
C ILE A 38 -2.00 25.80 21.91
N VAL A 39 -2.90 26.65 21.42
CA VAL A 39 -4.35 26.45 21.52
C VAL A 39 -4.79 25.46 20.43
N ALA A 40 -5.44 24.37 20.80
CA ALA A 40 -6.03 23.42 19.85
C ALA A 40 -7.51 23.75 19.59
N VAL A 41 -8.27 24.04 20.66
CA VAL A 41 -9.72 24.34 20.61
C VAL A 41 -10.06 25.48 21.56
N ALA A 42 -11.07 26.28 21.22
CA ALA A 42 -11.48 27.41 22.04
C ALA A 42 -13.00 27.65 21.96
N PHE A 43 -13.68 27.59 23.10
CA PHE A 43 -15.13 27.81 23.23
C PHE A 43 -15.43 28.99 24.15
N ARG A 44 -16.52 29.71 23.91
CA ARG A 44 -16.90 30.86 24.73
C ARG A 44 -17.57 30.41 26.02
N ILE A 45 -17.22 31.02 27.14
CA ILE A 45 -17.95 30.89 28.41
C ILE A 45 -18.99 32.02 28.48
N GLU A 46 -20.25 31.66 28.67
CA GLU A 46 -21.35 32.62 28.77
C GLU A 46 -21.47 33.22 30.17
N SER A 47 -21.25 32.42 31.21
CA SER A 47 -21.35 32.83 32.60
C SER A 47 -20.64 31.86 33.56
N HIS A 48 -20.21 32.39 34.71
CA HIS A 48 -19.80 31.62 35.88
C HIS A 48 -20.81 31.86 37.00
N PHE A 49 -21.25 30.83 37.70
CA PHE A 49 -22.31 30.94 38.71
C PHE A 49 -22.21 29.88 39.82
N ASP A 50 -22.88 30.14 40.92
CA ASP A 50 -23.10 29.19 42.01
C ASP A 50 -24.57 28.81 42.10
N ILE A 51 -24.86 27.55 42.39
CA ILE A 51 -26.22 27.09 42.68
C ILE A 51 -26.43 27.19 44.18
N GLN A 52 -27.12 28.24 44.63
CA GLN A 52 -27.39 28.48 46.05
C GLN A 52 -28.82 28.98 46.29
N ASN A 53 -29.26 28.95 47.55
CA ASN A 53 -30.54 29.55 47.92
C ASN A 53 -30.42 31.08 47.86
N SER A 54 -31.41 31.72 47.26
CA SER A 54 -31.50 33.18 47.23
C SER A 54 -31.69 33.76 48.63
N TYR A 55 -31.33 35.04 48.81
CA TYR A 55 -31.47 35.75 50.06
C TYR A 55 -32.42 36.93 49.88
N ASN A 56 -33.22 37.23 50.90
CA ASN A 56 -34.00 38.46 50.90
C ASN A 56 -33.05 39.66 51.01
N PRO A 57 -33.00 40.57 50.01
CA PRO A 57 -32.04 41.68 49.99
C PRO A 57 -32.27 42.71 51.11
N THR A 58 -33.42 42.66 51.80
CA THR A 58 -33.76 43.56 52.92
C THR A 58 -33.50 42.93 54.29
N THR A 59 -33.71 41.62 54.45
CA THR A 59 -33.59 40.94 55.76
C THR A 59 -32.39 40.01 55.89
N GLY A 60 -31.75 39.64 54.77
CA GLY A 60 -30.66 38.65 54.73
C GLY A 60 -31.12 37.21 54.99
N GLU A 61 -32.41 36.95 55.13
CA GLU A 61 -32.94 35.60 55.34
C GLU A 61 -32.83 34.76 54.07
N ARG A 62 -32.33 33.53 54.22
CA ARG A 62 -32.21 32.53 53.16
C ARG A 62 -33.60 32.06 52.75
N LEU A 63 -33.98 32.30 51.52
CA LEU A 63 -35.26 31.89 50.94
C LEU A 63 -35.18 30.43 50.46
N ASN A 64 -36.31 29.74 50.39
CA ASN A 64 -36.38 28.38 49.84
C ASN A 64 -36.52 28.41 48.30
N ILE A 65 -35.71 29.23 47.65
CA ILE A 65 -35.66 29.40 46.19
C ILE A 65 -34.21 29.22 45.80
N ILE A 66 -33.91 28.22 44.97
CA ILE A 66 -32.57 27.98 44.44
C ILE A 66 -32.40 28.86 43.20
N GLU A 67 -31.30 29.62 43.12
CA GLU A 67 -30.97 30.48 41.98
C GLU A 67 -29.51 30.27 41.53
N GLU A 68 -29.24 30.59 40.25
CA GLU A 68 -27.88 30.74 39.73
C GLU A 68 -27.36 32.12 40.16
N ASN A 69 -26.48 32.17 41.17
CA ASN A 69 -25.86 33.41 41.64
C ASN A 69 -24.56 33.68 40.90
N ALA A 70 -24.50 34.79 40.17
CA ALA A 70 -23.34 35.22 39.40
C ALA A 70 -22.70 36.52 39.94
N SER A 71 -22.91 36.87 41.21
CA SER A 71 -22.47 38.16 41.78
C SER A 71 -21.70 38.06 43.11
N ASP A 72 -21.96 37.04 43.93
CA ASP A 72 -21.49 37.04 45.33
C ASP A 72 -19.99 36.76 45.46
N ARG A 73 -19.43 35.97 44.54
CA ARG A 73 -18.02 35.58 44.49
C ARG A 73 -17.40 35.99 43.17
N PRO A 74 -16.09 36.29 43.09
CA PRO A 74 -15.42 36.47 41.80
C PRO A 74 -15.53 35.19 40.96
N TRP A 75 -15.48 35.31 39.63
CA TRP A 75 -15.77 34.21 38.71
C TRP A 75 -14.95 32.94 38.97
N TYR A 76 -13.64 33.09 39.28
CA TYR A 76 -12.71 31.99 39.49
C TYR A 76 -12.93 31.21 40.81
N GLU A 77 -13.80 31.71 41.69
CA GLU A 77 -14.19 31.01 42.92
C GLU A 77 -15.53 30.27 42.79
N ARG A 78 -16.27 30.49 41.69
CA ARG A 78 -17.59 29.90 41.45
C ARG A 78 -17.48 28.44 41.03
N GLN A 79 -18.47 27.64 41.40
CA GLN A 79 -18.44 26.19 41.18
C GLN A 79 -18.83 25.77 39.77
N PHE A 80 -19.67 26.55 39.08
CA PHE A 80 -20.23 26.20 37.78
C PHE A 80 -19.97 27.29 36.76
N PHE A 81 -19.92 26.89 35.50
CA PHE A 81 -19.85 27.79 34.36
C PHE A 81 -20.63 27.20 33.18
N ARG A 82 -21.05 28.05 32.25
CA ARG A 82 -21.81 27.67 31.05
C ARG A 82 -21.00 27.97 29.82
N VAL A 83 -20.90 27.01 28.91
CA VAL A 83 -20.10 27.09 27.68
C VAL A 83 -21.04 27.10 26.47
N ASP A 84 -20.79 28.02 25.53
CA ASP A 84 -21.36 28.00 24.20
C ASP A 84 -20.48 27.11 23.31
N PHE A 85 -20.94 25.87 23.07
CA PHE A 85 -20.27 24.91 22.19
C PHE A 85 -20.66 25.06 20.72
N SER A 86 -21.51 26.04 20.36
CA SER A 86 -22.00 26.17 18.98
C SER A 86 -20.92 26.56 17.98
N GLU A 87 -19.79 27.09 18.45
CA GLU A 87 -18.71 27.61 17.60
C GLU A 87 -17.33 27.35 18.22
N ASN A 88 -16.43 26.75 17.45
CA ASN A 88 -15.01 26.64 17.82
C ASN A 88 -14.25 27.85 17.25
N LEU A 89 -13.67 28.67 18.13
CA LEU A 89 -12.97 29.90 17.79
C LEU A 89 -11.49 29.68 17.40
N SER A 90 -11.02 28.42 17.42
CA SER A 90 -9.67 28.04 16.99
C SER A 90 -9.72 27.50 15.55
N THR A 91 -9.56 28.39 14.56
CA THR A 91 -9.74 28.07 13.13
C THR A 91 -8.45 27.80 12.35
N ASP A 92 -7.29 28.19 12.90
CA ASP A 92 -5.99 28.04 12.22
C ASP A 92 -5.20 26.81 12.70
N ASN A 93 -5.84 25.96 13.52
CA ASN A 93 -5.20 24.85 14.23
C ASN A 93 -5.75 23.48 13.79
N TYR A 94 -6.30 23.36 12.58
CA TYR A 94 -6.76 22.06 12.05
C TYR A 94 -5.61 21.15 11.56
N ASP A 95 -4.36 21.62 11.67
CA ASP A 95 -3.13 20.83 11.42
C ASP A 95 -2.99 19.59 12.33
N PHE A 96 -3.91 19.36 13.29
CA PHE A 96 -3.86 18.27 14.27
C PHE A 96 -4.74 17.04 13.94
N ASP A 97 -5.37 17.02 12.76
CA ASP A 97 -6.39 16.04 12.34
C ASP A 97 -6.22 15.66 10.85
N THR A 98 -6.94 14.65 10.39
CA THR A 98 -7.09 14.15 9.00
C THR A 98 -7.34 15.24 7.95
N LEU A 99 -7.92 16.38 8.36
CA LEU A 99 -8.05 17.58 7.52
C LEU A 99 -6.71 18.23 7.15
N SER A 100 -5.62 17.90 7.85
CA SER A 100 -4.25 18.29 7.49
C SER A 100 -3.83 17.76 6.11
N LEU A 101 -4.42 16.66 5.63
CA LEU A 101 -4.24 16.18 4.25
C LEU A 101 -4.77 17.20 3.22
N VAL A 102 -5.80 17.97 3.59
CA VAL A 102 -6.36 19.07 2.80
C VAL A 102 -5.49 20.35 2.92
N GLY A 103 -4.76 20.48 4.03
CA GLY A 103 -3.85 21.58 4.35
C GLY A 103 -2.39 21.42 3.88
N LEU A 104 -2.02 20.28 3.28
CA LEU A 104 -0.63 19.88 2.91
C LEU A 104 0.21 20.94 2.17
N PHE A 105 -0.43 21.91 1.49
CA PHE A 105 0.23 23.01 0.79
C PHE A 105 -0.01 24.40 1.40
N GLY A 106 -0.54 24.50 2.62
CA GLY A 106 -1.02 25.78 3.17
C GLY A 106 -2.12 26.39 2.31
N GLY A 107 -2.87 25.53 1.60
CA GLY A 107 -3.77 25.90 0.51
C GLY A 107 -5.23 26.08 0.93
N VAL A 108 -5.57 25.90 2.20
CA VAL A 108 -6.95 26.03 2.71
C VAL A 108 -6.93 26.76 4.06
N SER A 109 -7.82 27.74 4.23
CA SER A 109 -8.10 28.37 5.52
C SER A 109 -9.52 28.04 5.99
N TYR A 110 -9.74 27.92 7.29
CA TYR A 110 -11.05 27.60 7.83
C TYR A 110 -11.72 28.82 8.46
N GLU A 111 -13.04 28.94 8.29
CA GLU A 111 -13.86 29.91 9.01
C GLU A 111 -14.95 29.20 9.80
N SER A 112 -15.07 29.51 11.09
CA SER A 112 -16.05 28.90 11.99
C SER A 112 -17.48 29.33 11.66
N MET A 113 -18.44 28.45 11.93
CA MET A 113 -19.88 28.72 11.86
C MET A 113 -20.57 28.26 13.14
N LYS A 114 -21.52 29.07 13.63
CA LYS A 114 -22.43 28.65 14.70
C LYS A 114 -23.33 27.50 14.23
N TYR A 115 -23.22 26.36 14.90
CA TYR A 115 -24.04 25.17 14.67
C TYR A 115 -24.34 24.53 16.02
N ASP A 116 -25.63 24.36 16.33
CA ASP A 116 -26.09 23.73 17.56
C ASP A 116 -27.32 22.87 17.27
N VAL A 117 -27.38 21.71 17.91
CA VAL A 117 -28.40 20.70 17.70
C VAL A 117 -28.95 20.27 19.06
N THR A 118 -30.21 20.58 19.31
CA THR A 118 -30.86 20.35 20.60
C THR A 118 -31.65 19.04 20.69
N ASP A 119 -31.94 18.37 19.57
CA ASP A 119 -32.58 17.05 19.59
C ASP A 119 -31.50 16.00 19.93
N PRO A 120 -31.56 15.34 21.10
CA PRO A 120 -30.53 14.38 21.51
C PRO A 120 -30.45 13.13 20.62
N ARG A 121 -31.44 12.91 19.74
CA ARG A 121 -31.47 11.78 18.79
C ARG A 121 -30.87 12.13 17.43
N ASP A 122 -30.55 13.40 17.19
CA ASP A 122 -29.88 13.79 15.96
C ASP A 122 -28.45 13.21 15.96
N PRO A 123 -27.98 12.61 14.86
CA PRO A 123 -26.63 12.04 14.77
C PRO A 123 -25.53 13.02 15.16
N HIS A 124 -25.73 14.33 14.95
CA HIS A 124 -24.79 15.40 15.24
C HIS A 124 -24.97 16.05 16.63
N ALA A 125 -25.94 15.61 17.43
CA ALA A 125 -26.13 16.11 18.78
C ALA A 125 -24.89 15.86 19.66
N PRO A 126 -24.53 16.81 20.55
CA PRO A 126 -23.39 16.63 21.44
C PRO A 126 -23.68 15.52 22.46
N VAL A 127 -22.66 14.73 22.80
CA VAL A 127 -22.75 13.69 23.84
C VAL A 127 -21.83 14.06 24.99
N PHE A 128 -22.37 13.99 26.20
CA PHE A 128 -21.63 14.22 27.45
C PHE A 128 -21.72 12.97 28.32
N ASP A 129 -20.63 12.19 28.35
CA ASP A 129 -20.42 11.05 29.26
C ASP A 129 -19.40 11.44 30.33
N ILE A 130 -19.85 12.30 31.24
CA ILE A 130 -19.02 12.89 32.29
C ILE A 130 -18.47 11.79 33.23
N GLN A 131 -19.21 10.70 33.43
CA GLN A 131 -18.81 9.61 34.31
C GLN A 131 -17.55 8.90 33.79
N ASN A 132 -17.47 8.66 32.48
CA ASN A 132 -16.30 8.04 31.85
C ASN A 132 -15.29 9.07 31.30
N GLY A 133 -15.51 10.36 31.56
CA GLY A 133 -14.61 11.44 31.15
C GLY A 133 -14.56 11.65 29.64
N TYR A 134 -15.69 11.48 28.96
CA TYR A 134 -15.82 11.68 27.51
C TYR A 134 -16.89 12.73 27.20
N PHE A 135 -16.63 13.56 26.20
CA PHE A 135 -17.67 14.30 25.53
C PHE A 135 -17.26 14.61 24.10
N ASP A 136 -18.23 14.80 23.23
CA ASP A 136 -17.98 15.31 21.88
C ASP A 136 -19.05 16.29 21.45
N ILE A 137 -18.65 17.15 20.52
CA ILE A 137 -19.43 18.27 20.01
C ILE A 137 -19.25 18.34 18.49
N THR A 138 -20.33 18.67 17.80
CA THR A 138 -20.29 18.88 16.34
C THR A 138 -20.31 20.36 16.04
N ASN A 139 -19.31 20.85 15.30
CA ASN A 139 -19.27 22.22 14.78
C ASN A 139 -19.32 22.21 13.24
N LYS A 140 -19.58 23.38 12.65
CA LYS A 140 -19.46 23.58 11.21
C LYS A 140 -18.39 24.62 10.89
N ALA A 141 -17.70 24.43 9.78
CA ALA A 141 -16.70 25.37 9.29
C ALA A 141 -16.73 25.46 7.76
N PHE A 142 -16.33 26.60 7.20
CA PHE A 142 -16.07 26.74 5.76
C PHE A 142 -14.58 26.52 5.48
N ALA A 143 -14.24 25.55 4.63
CA ALA A 143 -12.91 25.41 4.05
C ALA A 143 -12.77 26.30 2.81
N LYS A 144 -11.84 27.27 2.84
CA LYS A 144 -11.59 28.25 1.78
C LYS A 144 -10.24 28.03 1.11
N PRO A 145 -10.19 27.78 -0.21
CA PRO A 145 -8.92 27.71 -0.93
C PRO A 145 -8.11 29.01 -0.87
N GLN A 146 -6.80 28.91 -0.67
CA GLN A 146 -5.82 29.99 -0.59
C GLN A 146 -4.99 30.11 -1.89
N VAL A 147 -4.21 31.18 -2.00
CA VAL A 147 -3.19 31.35 -3.05
C VAL A 147 -1.82 30.96 -2.50
N ILE A 148 -1.17 29.99 -3.12
CA ILE A 148 0.14 29.45 -2.74
C ILE A 148 1.24 30.28 -3.41
N ASP A 149 2.31 30.61 -2.70
CA ASP A 149 3.52 31.27 -3.24
C ASP A 149 4.50 30.21 -3.77
N LEU A 150 4.82 30.27 -5.07
CA LEU A 150 5.73 29.35 -5.75
C LEU A 150 7.02 30.02 -6.24
N SER A 151 7.21 31.30 -5.93
CA SER A 151 8.31 32.13 -6.45
C SER A 151 9.70 31.57 -6.10
N HIS A 152 9.83 30.95 -4.92
CA HIS A 152 11.08 30.39 -4.41
C HIS A 152 11.59 29.15 -5.17
N LEU A 153 10.74 28.51 -5.96
CA LEU A 153 11.06 27.27 -6.67
C LEU A 153 11.75 27.55 -8.03
N GLY A 154 11.78 28.82 -8.45
CA GLY A 154 12.51 29.26 -9.65
C GLY A 154 11.92 28.76 -10.97
N TRP A 155 10.66 28.34 -10.96
CA TRP A 155 9.91 27.76 -12.07
C TRP A 155 9.23 28.80 -12.99
N GLY A 156 9.33 30.10 -12.67
CA GLY A 156 8.69 31.16 -13.45
C GLY A 156 7.20 31.38 -13.14
N ILE A 157 6.70 30.82 -12.04
CA ILE A 157 5.34 31.07 -11.51
C ILE A 157 5.49 31.64 -10.10
N ASP A 158 4.96 32.84 -9.86
CA ASP A 158 5.07 33.49 -8.54
C ASP A 158 4.00 33.00 -7.56
N SER A 159 2.78 32.73 -8.04
CA SER A 159 1.68 32.29 -7.17
C SER A 159 0.64 31.46 -7.90
N PHE A 160 -0.05 30.58 -7.18
CA PHE A 160 -1.00 29.62 -7.75
C PHE A 160 -2.18 29.36 -6.79
N PRO A 161 -3.46 29.51 -7.18
CA PRO A 161 -4.56 29.22 -6.28
C PRO A 161 -4.70 27.72 -6.04
N ALA A 162 -4.74 27.30 -4.78
CA ALA A 162 -4.69 25.89 -4.36
C ALA A 162 -5.81 25.03 -4.98
N CYS A 163 -7.00 25.61 -5.18
CA CYS A 163 -8.14 24.95 -5.83
C CYS A 163 -7.94 24.61 -7.31
N PHE A 164 -6.90 25.13 -7.97
CA PHE A 164 -6.55 24.81 -9.36
C PHE A 164 -5.41 23.80 -9.47
N LEU A 165 -4.79 23.38 -8.34
CA LEU A 165 -3.82 22.29 -8.38
C LEU A 165 -4.58 21.04 -8.80
N GLU A 166 -3.91 20.06 -9.46
CA GLU A 166 -4.58 18.79 -9.72
C GLU A 166 -5.17 18.32 -8.40
N PRO A 167 -6.51 18.26 -8.28
CA PRO A 167 -7.09 17.84 -7.05
C PRO A 167 -6.87 16.34 -7.07
N ASP A 168 -5.78 15.78 -6.54
CA ASP A 168 -5.57 14.32 -6.62
C ASP A 168 -6.50 13.52 -5.68
N PHE A 169 -7.62 14.13 -5.25
CA PHE A 169 -8.82 13.43 -4.82
C PHE A 169 -9.81 13.21 -5.98
N LEU A 170 -9.67 13.96 -7.08
CA LEU A 170 -10.61 14.24 -8.17
C LEU A 170 -9.93 14.10 -9.54
N ASN A 171 -10.11 12.95 -10.18
CA ASN A 171 -9.88 12.83 -11.61
C ASN A 171 -10.82 13.77 -12.39
N GLY A 172 -10.30 14.95 -12.76
CA GLY A 172 -10.90 15.85 -13.75
C GLY A 172 -11.58 17.09 -13.16
N THR A 173 -11.28 18.24 -13.76
CA THR A 173 -11.84 19.57 -13.42
C THR A 173 -13.30 19.77 -13.91
N GLY A 174 -14.05 18.69 -14.07
CA GLY A 174 -15.45 18.73 -14.50
C GLY A 174 -16.42 18.43 -13.35
N PRO A 175 -17.58 19.12 -13.25
CA PRO A 175 -18.17 20.04 -14.23
C PRO A 175 -17.93 21.54 -13.94
N SER A 176 -16.96 21.91 -13.10
CA SER A 176 -16.32 23.24 -13.02
C SER A 176 -15.41 23.30 -11.79
N ALA A 177 -14.17 23.76 -11.93
CA ALA A 177 -13.35 24.11 -10.77
C ALA A 177 -13.99 25.33 -10.06
N GLN A 178 -14.79 25.07 -9.04
CA GLN A 178 -15.33 26.11 -8.16
C GLN A 178 -14.38 26.28 -6.98
N CYS A 179 -13.70 27.42 -6.89
CA CYS A 179 -12.94 27.82 -5.70
C CYS A 179 -13.87 28.39 -4.61
N SER A 180 -15.12 27.96 -4.59
CA SER A 180 -16.11 28.37 -3.59
C SER A 180 -15.78 27.70 -2.26
N PRO A 181 -15.94 28.41 -1.13
CA PRO A 181 -15.87 27.79 0.19
C PRO A 181 -16.81 26.59 0.30
N VAL A 182 -16.34 25.49 0.90
CA VAL A 182 -17.14 24.28 1.16
C VAL A 182 -17.46 24.20 2.64
N GLU A 183 -18.74 23.96 2.98
CA GLU A 183 -19.16 23.71 4.37
C GLU A 183 -18.73 22.31 4.79
N LEU A 184 -18.06 22.22 5.94
CA LEU A 184 -17.62 20.99 6.60
C LEU A 184 -18.36 20.83 7.91
N THR A 185 -18.77 19.59 8.21
CA THR A 185 -19.30 19.19 9.51
C THR A 185 -18.21 18.43 10.26
N LEU A 186 -17.79 18.95 11.42
CA LEU A 186 -16.64 18.46 12.18
C LEU A 186 -17.10 17.99 13.56
N ARG A 187 -16.79 16.75 13.91
CA ARG A 187 -16.99 16.22 15.28
C ARG A 187 -15.67 16.33 16.05
N HIS A 188 -15.67 17.14 17.09
CA HIS A 188 -14.55 17.22 18.03
C HIS A 188 -14.84 16.34 19.24
N SER A 189 -14.09 15.25 19.35
CA SER A 189 -14.23 14.28 20.44
C SER A 189 -13.11 14.44 21.47
N PHE A 190 -13.47 14.42 22.74
CA PHE A 190 -12.56 14.61 23.86
C PHE A 190 -12.70 13.46 24.85
N ARG A 191 -11.60 12.74 25.06
CA ARG A 191 -11.49 11.66 26.05
C ARG A 191 -10.44 12.02 27.08
N ARG A 192 -10.74 11.79 28.36
CA ARG A 192 -9.78 11.95 29.46
C ARG A 192 -8.59 11.00 29.24
N VAL A 193 -7.37 11.53 29.36
CA VAL A 193 -6.14 10.73 29.34
C VAL A 193 -6.11 9.84 30.59
N VAL A 194 -5.84 8.55 30.38
CA VAL A 194 -5.66 7.53 31.42
C VAL A 194 -4.28 6.89 31.18
N ASP A 195 -3.56 6.59 32.26
CA ASP A 195 -2.33 5.81 32.16
C ASP A 195 -2.72 4.33 32.07
N THR A 196 -2.50 3.70 30.91
CA THR A 196 -2.84 2.28 30.67
C THR A 196 -1.66 1.34 30.87
N ASP A 197 -0.51 1.83 31.34
CA ASP A 197 0.72 1.02 31.45
C ASP A 197 1.21 0.43 30.12
N TYR A 198 1.05 1.22 29.06
CA TYR A 198 1.63 0.95 27.76
C TYR A 198 3.17 1.03 27.79
N GLU A 199 3.82 0.15 27.02
CA GLU A 199 5.26 0.08 26.77
C GLU A 199 5.59 0.76 25.41
N PRO A 200 6.09 2.01 25.42
CA PRO A 200 6.52 2.69 24.20
C PRO A 200 7.75 2.00 23.63
N GLN A 201 7.80 1.84 22.31
CA GLN A 201 8.93 1.22 21.64
C GLN A 201 9.49 2.14 20.55
N ASP A 202 10.78 2.46 20.65
CA ASP A 202 11.50 3.19 19.61
C ASP A 202 11.80 2.28 18.42
N TRP A 203 11.46 2.75 17.23
CA TRP A 203 11.58 2.02 15.98
C TRP A 203 12.77 2.55 15.18
N ASP A 204 13.93 1.95 15.41
CA ASP A 204 15.16 2.36 14.74
C ASP A 204 15.13 2.12 13.22
N GLY A 205 16.14 2.67 12.53
CA GLY A 205 16.24 2.57 11.08
C GLY A 205 16.37 1.15 10.53
N PHE A 206 16.98 0.20 11.27
CA PHE A 206 17.10 -1.18 10.84
C PHE A 206 15.80 -1.96 11.05
N ARG A 207 15.11 -1.74 12.17
CA ARG A 207 13.76 -2.27 12.40
C ARG A 207 12.80 -1.77 11.32
N PHE A 208 12.84 -0.48 10.99
CA PHE A 208 12.04 0.10 9.91
C PHE A 208 12.41 -0.46 8.53
N GLN A 209 13.70 -0.67 8.25
CA GLN A 209 14.16 -1.25 6.99
C GLN A 209 13.73 -2.70 6.81
N ALA A 210 13.62 -3.46 7.91
CA ALA A 210 13.15 -4.84 7.93
C ALA A 210 11.62 -4.95 7.90
N TYR A 211 10.95 -4.12 8.71
CA TYR A 211 9.51 -4.10 8.93
C TYR A 211 9.05 -2.64 9.06
N GLY A 212 8.49 -2.10 7.99
CA GLY A 212 8.02 -0.72 7.94
C GLY A 212 6.81 -0.49 8.82
N ALA A 213 7.01 0.28 9.89
CA ALA A 213 5.96 0.63 10.82
C ALA A 213 5.56 2.10 10.71
N PHE A 214 4.29 2.42 10.99
CA PHE A 214 3.90 3.78 11.33
C PHE A 214 4.61 4.20 12.60
N THR A 215 5.06 5.44 12.63
CA THR A 215 5.78 5.99 13.78
C THR A 215 5.30 7.40 14.09
N VAL A 216 5.27 7.70 15.38
CA VAL A 216 5.12 9.05 15.93
C VAL A 216 6.51 9.55 16.26
N GLU A 217 6.97 10.57 15.52
CA GLU A 217 8.29 11.15 15.75
C GLU A 217 8.30 12.15 16.92
N ARG A 218 9.32 12.05 17.76
CA ARG A 218 9.58 12.93 18.89
C ARG A 218 10.99 13.47 18.78
N ASN A 219 11.10 14.77 18.53
CA ASN A 219 12.37 15.47 18.48
C ASN A 219 12.71 16.05 19.85
N GLY A 220 13.98 16.05 20.21
CA GLY A 220 14.45 16.65 21.46
C GLY A 220 15.58 17.65 21.25
N TYR A 221 15.68 18.57 22.20
CA TYR A 221 16.65 19.66 22.23
C TYR A 221 17.68 19.45 23.34
N ALA A 222 18.94 19.64 23.01
CA ALA A 222 20.06 19.69 23.94
C ALA A 222 20.61 21.12 23.95
N ARG A 223 20.60 21.78 25.11
CA ARG A 223 20.96 23.21 25.22
C ARG A 223 22.29 23.61 24.56
N ASN A 224 23.29 22.73 24.60
CA ASN A 224 24.62 22.99 24.06
C ASN A 224 24.81 22.50 22.60
N TYR A 225 23.85 21.74 22.06
CA TYR A 225 23.97 21.05 20.77
C TYR A 225 22.81 21.30 19.79
N GLY A 226 21.71 21.93 20.23
CA GLY A 226 20.52 22.15 19.40
C GLY A 226 19.58 20.95 19.41
N MET A 227 18.85 20.72 18.32
CA MET A 227 18.14 19.44 18.12
C MET A 227 19.18 18.31 18.00
N SER A 228 18.96 17.19 18.67
CA SER A 228 19.94 16.11 18.80
C SER A 228 19.35 14.77 18.41
N ASP A 229 20.07 14.01 17.58
CA ASP A 229 19.64 12.66 17.17
C ASP A 229 19.51 11.70 18.36
N ASP A 230 20.37 11.85 19.39
CA ASP A 230 20.27 11.10 20.65
C ASP A 230 18.93 11.33 21.41
N LYS A 231 18.16 12.36 21.03
CA LYS A 231 16.83 12.66 21.56
C LYS A 231 15.75 12.60 20.49
N TRP A 232 16.05 12.01 19.33
CA TRP A 232 15.09 11.79 18.27
C TRP A 232 14.59 10.35 18.34
N HIS A 233 13.35 10.20 18.78
CA HIS A 233 12.70 8.90 18.93
C HIS A 233 11.57 8.76 17.91
N ARG A 234 11.36 7.56 17.40
CA ARG A 234 10.27 7.20 16.49
C ARG A 234 9.46 6.10 17.12
N PHE A 235 8.45 6.48 17.90
CA PHE A 235 7.62 5.50 18.58
C PHE A 235 6.70 4.79 17.60
N ILE A 236 6.75 3.46 17.55
CA ILE A 236 5.84 2.69 16.71
C ILE A 236 4.37 2.94 17.10
N ALA A 237 3.53 3.16 16.10
CA ALA A 237 2.08 3.28 16.26
C ALA A 237 1.44 1.89 16.33
N ARG A 238 1.00 1.46 17.52
CA ARG A 238 0.39 0.13 17.72
C ARG A 238 -0.57 0.07 18.91
N TYR A 239 -1.42 -0.95 18.95
CA TYR A 239 -2.36 -1.19 20.05
C TYR A 239 -1.70 -1.58 21.37
N ASP A 240 -2.42 -1.31 22.47
CA ASP A 240 -2.11 -1.86 23.79
C ASP A 240 -2.82 -3.20 23.99
N ILE A 241 -2.15 -4.29 23.59
CA ILE A 241 -2.71 -5.65 23.61
C ILE A 241 -2.45 -6.41 24.91
N TRP A 242 -1.92 -5.73 25.93
CA TRP A 242 -1.63 -6.33 27.24
C TRP A 242 -2.42 -5.58 28.31
N GLU A 243 -3.01 -6.30 29.27
CA GLU A 243 -3.66 -5.64 30.42
C GLU A 243 -2.63 -4.88 31.29
N ARG A 244 -1.37 -5.31 31.24
CA ARG A 244 -0.24 -4.72 31.96
C ARG A 244 1.08 -5.07 31.28
N SER A 245 1.90 -4.06 31.04
CA SER A 245 3.22 -4.24 30.41
C SER A 245 4.38 -4.24 31.40
N HIS A 246 4.21 -3.63 32.58
CA HIS A 246 5.27 -3.48 33.58
C HIS A 246 5.04 -4.33 34.84
N PHE A 247 6.14 -4.58 35.56
CA PHE A 247 6.11 -5.24 36.85
C PHE A 247 5.66 -4.27 37.96
N TYR A 248 4.81 -4.75 38.86
CA TYR A 248 4.37 -4.03 40.06
C TYR A 248 4.27 -4.98 41.25
N ALA A 249 4.76 -4.54 42.42
CA ALA A 249 4.58 -5.27 43.67
C ALA A 249 3.11 -5.32 44.11
N ASN A 250 2.32 -4.28 43.80
CA ASN A 250 0.86 -4.29 43.91
C ASN A 250 0.23 -4.09 42.52
N PRO A 251 -0.07 -5.20 41.81
CA PRO A 251 -0.78 -5.24 40.53
C PRO A 251 -2.03 -4.37 40.42
N ASP A 252 -2.93 -4.43 41.40
CA ASP A 252 -4.28 -3.86 41.29
C ASP A 252 -4.28 -2.33 41.40
N GLU A 253 -3.34 -1.79 42.18
CA GLU A 253 -3.14 -0.34 42.34
C GLU A 253 -2.07 0.20 41.39
N MET A 254 -1.37 -0.68 40.66
CA MET A 254 -0.22 -0.34 39.81
C MET A 254 0.84 0.47 40.58
N THR A 255 1.19 0.00 41.78
CA THR A 255 2.20 0.62 42.65
C THR A 255 3.34 -0.33 42.99
N GLY A 256 4.51 0.26 43.32
CA GLY A 256 5.72 -0.51 43.63
C GLY A 256 6.34 -1.16 42.40
N TRP A 257 6.41 -0.43 41.29
CA TRP A 257 7.17 -0.87 40.12
C TRP A 257 8.66 -0.97 40.43
N LEU A 258 9.36 -1.78 39.65
CA LEU A 258 10.82 -1.87 39.70
C LEU A 258 11.40 -0.83 38.75
N GLU A 259 12.22 0.08 39.27
CA GLU A 259 12.88 1.11 38.49
C GLU A 259 14.06 0.55 37.70
N CYS A 260 14.29 1.10 36.51
CA CYS A 260 15.46 0.82 35.67
C CYS A 260 15.84 2.08 34.88
N TYR A 261 17.03 2.11 34.28
CA TYR A 261 17.55 3.29 33.56
C TYR A 261 17.54 4.58 34.42
N THR A 262 17.92 4.43 35.69
CA THR A 262 18.15 5.51 36.64
C THR A 262 19.63 5.56 37.03
N PRO A 263 20.17 6.68 37.53
CA PRO A 263 21.56 6.73 38.01
C PRO A 263 21.90 5.68 39.07
N GLU A 264 20.90 5.20 39.81
CA GLU A 264 21.01 4.17 40.83
C GLU A 264 21.05 2.73 40.26
N THR A 265 20.41 2.49 39.11
CA THR A 265 20.23 1.15 38.51
C THR A 265 21.13 0.92 37.29
N THR A 266 21.39 1.96 36.52
CA THR A 266 22.24 1.95 35.31
C THR A 266 23.37 2.98 35.48
N PRO A 267 24.61 2.52 35.74
CA PRO A 267 25.76 3.41 35.86
C PRO A 267 25.95 4.29 34.61
N TYR A 268 26.48 5.50 34.79
CA TYR A 268 26.70 6.43 33.68
C TYR A 268 27.60 5.81 32.59
N GLY A 269 27.05 5.74 31.37
CA GLY A 269 27.73 5.17 30.20
C GLY A 269 27.54 3.66 30.01
N SER A 270 26.82 2.99 30.91
CA SER A 270 26.39 1.60 30.71
C SER A 270 25.12 1.55 29.85
N ASP A 271 24.96 0.44 29.13
CA ASP A 271 23.72 0.11 28.41
C ASP A 271 22.66 -0.32 29.43
N PRO A 272 21.45 0.29 29.44
CA PRO A 272 20.33 -0.17 30.27
C PRO A 272 19.76 -1.53 29.84
N HIS A 273 20.08 -1.99 28.63
CA HIS A 273 19.62 -3.27 28.08
C HIS A 273 20.67 -4.39 28.18
N ARG A 274 21.62 -4.28 29.11
CA ARG A 274 22.68 -5.29 29.25
C ARG A 274 22.15 -6.59 29.86
N ASP A 275 22.69 -7.69 29.35
CA ASP A 275 22.52 -9.06 29.87
C ASP A 275 23.92 -9.69 29.92
N GLU A 276 24.66 -9.40 31.00
CA GLU A 276 26.08 -9.80 31.10
C GLU A 276 26.26 -11.31 31.32
N ASP A 277 25.26 -11.99 31.89
CA ASP A 277 25.31 -13.43 32.16
C ASP A 277 24.69 -14.28 31.03
N GLY A 278 24.03 -13.64 30.06
CA GLY A 278 23.43 -14.26 28.88
C GLY A 278 22.23 -15.13 29.22
N ASN A 279 21.50 -14.79 30.29
CA ASN A 279 20.35 -15.57 30.76
C ASN A 279 19.04 -15.22 30.06
N GLY A 280 19.04 -14.20 29.19
CA GLY A 280 17.89 -13.71 28.44
C GLY A 280 17.09 -12.63 29.15
N THR A 281 17.52 -12.18 30.33
CA THR A 281 16.91 -11.14 31.18
C THR A 281 17.89 -9.99 31.31
N GLU A 282 17.40 -8.75 31.24
CA GLU A 282 18.28 -7.60 31.43
C GLU A 282 18.65 -7.46 32.91
N ASP A 283 19.94 -7.20 33.20
CA ASP A 283 20.50 -7.23 34.56
C ASP A 283 19.76 -6.26 35.51
N GLU A 284 19.37 -5.10 35.00
CA GLU A 284 18.54 -4.09 35.65
C GLU A 284 17.22 -4.64 36.19
N CYS A 285 16.68 -5.67 35.53
CA CYS A 285 15.32 -6.15 35.66
C CYS A 285 15.21 -7.62 36.13
N GLU A 286 16.33 -8.22 36.54
CA GLU A 286 16.39 -9.58 37.08
C GLU A 286 15.35 -9.84 38.19
N ALA A 287 15.07 -8.84 39.04
CA ALA A 287 14.10 -8.95 40.11
C ALA A 287 12.62 -8.99 39.64
N ALA A 288 12.32 -8.57 38.41
CA ALA A 288 10.98 -8.69 37.80
C ALA A 288 10.74 -10.09 37.19
N GLY A 289 11.80 -10.86 36.97
CA GLY A 289 11.76 -12.28 36.57
C GLY A 289 12.29 -12.54 35.15
N PRO A 290 12.42 -13.83 34.77
CA PRO A 290 13.10 -14.22 33.54
C PRO A 290 12.46 -13.61 32.29
N GLY A 291 13.27 -12.96 31.46
CA GLY A 291 12.83 -12.30 30.23
C GLY A 291 12.39 -10.84 30.38
N SER A 292 12.37 -10.31 31.62
CA SER A 292 12.11 -8.90 31.88
C SER A 292 13.19 -8.00 31.25
N LYS A 293 12.74 -6.86 30.73
CA LYS A 293 13.55 -5.82 30.10
C LYS A 293 13.28 -4.45 30.73
N CYS A 294 14.18 -3.50 30.56
CA CYS A 294 14.00 -2.12 30.96
C CYS A 294 13.24 -1.32 29.90
N ASP A 295 12.03 -0.84 30.20
CA ASP A 295 11.41 0.24 29.44
C ASP A 295 12.12 1.55 29.82
N VAL A 296 13.02 2.01 28.96
CA VAL A 296 13.83 3.22 29.18
C VAL A 296 13.00 4.52 29.11
N PHE A 297 11.82 4.51 28.50
CA PHE A 297 10.94 5.67 28.36
C PHE A 297 10.05 5.86 29.57
N ARG A 298 9.61 4.76 30.18
CA ARG A 298 8.85 4.76 31.44
C ARG A 298 9.75 4.60 32.68
N GLN A 299 11.00 4.20 32.49
CA GLN A 299 11.99 3.86 33.53
C GLN A 299 11.51 2.76 34.47
N ARG A 300 10.91 1.70 33.89
CA ARG A 300 10.30 0.58 34.63
C ARG A 300 10.69 -0.74 33.99
N CYS A 301 10.90 -1.76 34.81
CA CYS A 301 11.06 -3.12 34.31
C CYS A 301 9.73 -3.69 33.81
N THR A 302 9.78 -4.33 32.65
CA THR A 302 8.64 -4.95 32.00
C THR A 302 8.23 -6.23 32.73
N LEU A 303 6.95 -6.57 32.67
CA LEU A 303 6.48 -7.89 33.04
C LEU A 303 6.86 -8.86 31.92
N PRO A 304 7.51 -10.02 32.19
CA PRO A 304 7.82 -11.00 31.14
C PRO A 304 6.57 -11.38 30.33
N TYR A 305 6.70 -11.50 29.01
CA TYR A 305 5.60 -11.83 28.09
C TYR A 305 4.83 -13.06 28.55
N ALA A 306 5.51 -14.11 29.02
CA ALA A 306 4.91 -15.34 29.54
C ALA A 306 3.90 -15.08 30.67
N GLN A 307 4.03 -13.97 31.41
CA GLN A 307 3.18 -13.56 32.52
C GLN A 307 2.14 -12.49 32.15
N ARG A 308 2.19 -11.94 30.93
CA ARG A 308 1.23 -10.91 30.48
C ARG A 308 -0.12 -11.54 30.10
N ALA A 309 -1.18 -10.94 30.64
CA ALA A 309 -2.56 -11.19 30.24
C ALA A 309 -2.90 -10.35 29.00
N VAL A 310 -3.57 -10.97 28.03
CA VAL A 310 -3.92 -10.33 26.77
C VAL A 310 -5.13 -9.41 26.94
N ASN A 311 -5.12 -8.29 26.23
CA ASN A 311 -6.23 -7.35 26.10
C ASN A 311 -6.69 -7.32 24.63
N PRO A 312 -7.88 -7.85 24.28
CA PRO A 312 -8.34 -7.89 22.90
C PRO A 312 -8.72 -6.51 22.36
N VAL A 313 -8.44 -6.27 21.08
CA VAL A 313 -8.81 -5.05 20.36
C VAL A 313 -10.23 -5.21 19.82
N VAL A 314 -11.14 -4.35 20.26
CA VAL A 314 -12.57 -4.42 19.91
C VAL A 314 -12.95 -3.32 18.93
N TRP A 315 -13.36 -3.72 17.73
CA TRP A 315 -13.84 -2.86 16.66
C TRP A 315 -15.37 -2.89 16.56
N TYR A 316 -15.95 -1.77 16.20
CA TYR A 316 -17.39 -1.61 15.99
C TYR A 316 -17.68 -1.19 14.56
N TYR A 317 -18.52 -1.96 13.86
CA TYR A 317 -19.07 -1.60 12.56
C TYR A 317 -20.19 -0.58 12.77
N THR A 318 -19.93 0.69 12.50
CA THR A 318 -20.73 1.81 13.04
C THR A 318 -22.18 1.83 12.55
N ASP A 319 -23.04 2.52 13.30
CA ASP A 319 -24.51 2.53 13.15
C ASP A 319 -25.06 3.00 11.78
N GLN A 320 -24.27 3.70 10.98
CA GLN A 320 -24.65 4.16 9.63
C GLN A 320 -23.93 3.42 8.50
N SER A 321 -23.18 2.37 8.85
CA SER A 321 -22.39 1.61 7.90
C SER A 321 -23.26 0.64 7.07
N ASP A 322 -22.88 0.44 5.80
CA ASP A 322 -23.62 -0.43 4.90
C ASP A 322 -23.47 -1.93 5.25
N MET A 323 -24.48 -2.47 5.92
CA MET A 323 -24.53 -3.86 6.38
C MET A 323 -24.35 -4.92 5.28
N GLU A 324 -24.45 -4.58 3.99
CA GLU A 324 -24.05 -5.50 2.91
C GLU A 324 -22.58 -5.96 3.05
N TYR A 325 -21.72 -5.12 3.62
CA TYR A 325 -20.28 -5.31 3.71
C TYR A 325 -19.76 -5.72 5.10
N PHE A 326 -20.66 -5.99 6.05
CA PHE A 326 -20.27 -6.48 7.38
C PHE A 326 -19.49 -7.80 7.30
N GLU A 327 -19.98 -8.77 6.51
CA GLU A 327 -19.35 -10.09 6.41
C GLU A 327 -17.93 -10.04 5.79
N PRO A 328 -17.68 -9.33 4.67
CA PRO A 328 -16.32 -9.03 4.22
C PRO A 328 -15.43 -8.37 5.28
N THR A 329 -15.98 -7.44 6.07
CA THR A 329 -15.23 -6.79 7.17
C THR A 329 -14.87 -7.81 8.26
N ARG A 330 -15.79 -8.74 8.58
CA ARG A 330 -15.57 -9.83 9.53
C ARG A 330 -14.43 -10.75 9.11
N TRP A 331 -14.34 -11.09 7.83
CA TRP A 331 -13.24 -11.89 7.29
C TRP A 331 -11.90 -11.17 7.44
N ALA A 332 -11.83 -9.88 7.07
CA ALA A 332 -10.60 -9.09 7.18
C ALA A 332 -10.13 -8.95 8.63
N THR A 333 -11.06 -8.67 9.54
CA THR A 333 -10.78 -8.57 10.98
C THR A 333 -10.29 -9.92 11.55
N HIS A 334 -10.85 -11.03 11.05
CA HIS A 334 -10.47 -12.37 11.48
C HIS A 334 -9.03 -12.75 11.09
N GLU A 335 -8.53 -12.30 9.94
CA GLU A 335 -7.13 -12.58 9.58
C GLU A 335 -6.16 -11.84 10.50
N TRP A 336 -6.44 -10.57 10.84
CA TRP A 336 -5.66 -9.81 11.81
C TRP A 336 -5.76 -10.35 13.24
N ASP A 337 -6.92 -10.88 13.64
CA ASP A 337 -7.08 -11.65 14.88
C ASP A 337 -6.07 -12.80 14.94
N VAL A 338 -6.03 -13.63 13.90
CA VAL A 338 -5.10 -14.77 13.85
C VAL A 338 -3.64 -14.32 13.84
N ALA A 339 -3.31 -13.27 13.09
CA ALA A 339 -1.95 -12.70 13.10
C ALA A 339 -1.53 -12.24 14.51
N LEU A 340 -2.42 -11.61 15.28
CA LEU A 340 -2.13 -11.17 16.65
C LEU A 340 -2.09 -12.34 17.65
N ARG A 341 -2.93 -13.37 17.50
CA ARG A 341 -2.80 -14.61 18.31
C ARG A 341 -1.42 -15.23 18.13
N MET A 342 -0.95 -15.28 16.89
CA MET A 342 0.39 -15.76 16.56
C MET A 342 1.49 -14.86 17.12
N ALA A 343 1.34 -13.54 17.03
CA ALA A 343 2.30 -12.58 17.60
C ALA A 343 2.45 -12.73 19.12
N VAL A 344 1.33 -12.82 19.84
CA VAL A 344 1.31 -13.02 21.30
C VAL A 344 2.04 -14.31 21.69
N ASN A 345 1.71 -15.44 21.05
CA ASN A 345 2.36 -16.71 21.41
C ASN A 345 3.81 -16.77 20.94
N ALA A 346 4.15 -16.16 19.80
CA ALA A 346 5.53 -16.07 19.34
C ALA A 346 6.40 -15.29 20.33
N ALA A 347 5.90 -14.19 20.91
CA ALA A 347 6.58 -13.45 21.96
C ALA A 347 6.83 -14.30 23.21
N LYS A 348 5.78 -15.00 23.70
CA LYS A 348 5.88 -15.88 24.87
C LYS A 348 6.80 -17.08 24.63
N TYR A 349 6.76 -17.65 23.42
CA TYR A 349 7.60 -18.77 23.02
C TYR A 349 9.07 -18.36 22.91
N SER A 350 9.38 -17.27 22.18
CA SER A 350 10.76 -16.80 21.98
C SER A 350 11.39 -16.39 23.31
N GLU A 351 10.64 -15.72 24.20
CA GLU A 351 11.06 -15.43 25.58
C GLU A 351 11.36 -16.71 26.37
N CYS A 352 10.46 -17.69 26.34
CA CYS A 352 10.66 -18.98 27.03
C CYS A 352 11.93 -19.69 26.56
N VAL A 353 12.23 -19.69 25.26
CA VAL A 353 13.45 -20.29 24.71
C VAL A 353 14.68 -19.50 25.15
N SER A 354 14.64 -18.16 25.02
CA SER A 354 15.75 -17.28 25.40
C SER A 354 16.13 -17.36 26.89
N THR A 355 15.18 -17.70 27.76
CA THR A 355 15.36 -17.81 29.22
C THR A 355 15.65 -19.24 29.69
N GLY A 356 16.13 -20.11 28.79
CA GLY A 356 16.61 -21.45 29.10
C GLY A 356 15.57 -22.58 28.99
N GLY A 357 14.37 -22.28 28.50
CA GLY A 357 13.36 -23.29 28.19
C GLY A 357 13.72 -24.11 26.94
N THR A 358 13.37 -25.40 26.93
CA THR A 358 13.54 -26.21 25.72
C THR A 358 12.42 -25.94 24.72
N LYS A 359 12.72 -26.01 23.41
CA LYS A 359 11.73 -25.87 22.32
C LYS A 359 10.44 -26.65 22.58
N ALA A 360 10.55 -27.94 22.90
CA ALA A 360 9.38 -28.79 23.19
C ALA A 360 8.56 -28.28 24.39
N SER A 361 9.22 -27.91 25.49
CA SER A 361 8.52 -27.39 26.67
C SER A 361 7.90 -26.01 26.46
N CYS A 362 8.49 -25.18 25.59
CA CYS A 362 7.99 -23.85 25.28
C CYS A 362 6.80 -23.92 24.33
N VAL A 363 6.82 -24.79 23.30
CA VAL A 363 5.66 -25.04 22.42
C VAL A 363 4.48 -25.60 23.20
N GLU A 364 4.71 -26.51 24.15
CA GLU A 364 3.64 -27.07 24.98
C GLU A 364 2.92 -25.99 25.80
N LYS A 365 3.66 -24.97 26.26
CA LYS A 365 3.10 -23.84 27.03
C LYS A 365 2.52 -22.74 26.14
N PHE A 366 3.20 -22.43 25.04
CA PHE A 366 2.93 -21.33 24.13
C PHE A 366 2.94 -21.86 22.69
N PRO A 367 1.82 -22.41 22.22
CA PRO A 367 1.75 -23.05 20.92
C PRO A 367 2.07 -22.07 19.79
N VAL A 368 3.05 -22.42 18.97
CA VAL A 368 3.46 -21.70 17.75
C VAL A 368 3.72 -22.72 16.65
N HIS A 369 3.31 -22.44 15.42
CA HIS A 369 3.66 -23.32 14.29
C HIS A 369 4.97 -22.87 13.63
N PHE A 370 5.66 -23.84 13.04
CA PHE A 370 7.00 -23.68 12.45
C PHE A 370 7.00 -23.60 10.92
N GLY A 371 5.82 -23.39 10.30
CA GLY A 371 5.68 -23.10 8.87
C GLY A 371 5.60 -21.60 8.58
N GLN A 372 5.39 -21.26 7.31
CA GLN A 372 5.29 -19.88 6.83
C GLN A 372 3.87 -19.63 6.30
N GLN A 373 3.70 -19.18 5.07
CA GLN A 373 2.38 -18.82 4.53
C GLN A 373 1.43 -20.01 4.42
N ASP A 374 1.97 -21.20 4.16
CA ASP A 374 1.22 -22.46 4.16
C ASP A 374 0.46 -22.70 5.48
N LEU A 375 1.14 -22.55 6.62
CA LEU A 375 0.54 -22.75 7.95
C LEU A 375 -0.16 -21.51 8.51
N ASN A 376 0.28 -20.30 8.12
CA ASN A 376 -0.45 -19.06 8.43
C ASN A 376 -1.88 -19.18 7.89
N GLU A 377 -2.03 -19.57 6.62
CA GLU A 377 -3.32 -19.71 5.97
C GLU A 377 -4.15 -20.84 6.60
N ASP A 378 -3.54 -21.97 6.94
CA ASP A 378 -4.23 -23.06 7.64
C ASP A 378 -4.82 -22.63 8.99
N THR A 379 -4.07 -21.81 9.72
CA THR A 379 -4.51 -21.26 11.00
C THR A 379 -5.67 -20.30 10.79
N VAL A 380 -5.60 -19.41 9.79
CA VAL A 380 -6.70 -18.49 9.44
C VAL A 380 -7.98 -19.27 9.15
N ARG A 381 -7.91 -20.28 8.26
CA ARG A 381 -9.09 -21.04 7.84
C ARG A 381 -9.69 -21.87 8.97
N LEU A 382 -8.86 -22.55 9.76
CA LEU A 382 -9.35 -23.36 10.88
C LEU A 382 -9.95 -22.48 11.98
N ALA A 383 -9.29 -21.38 12.32
CA ALA A 383 -9.79 -20.44 13.33
C ALA A 383 -11.15 -19.85 12.93
N LEU A 384 -11.38 -19.62 11.62
CA LEU A 384 -12.66 -19.10 11.14
C LEU A 384 -13.79 -20.12 11.36
N GLU A 385 -13.57 -21.40 11.01
CA GLU A 385 -14.59 -22.45 11.23
C GLU A 385 -14.86 -22.71 12.71
N VAL A 386 -13.84 -22.58 13.57
CA VAL A 386 -14.02 -22.63 15.03
C VAL A 386 -14.83 -21.44 15.52
N LYS A 387 -14.55 -20.23 15.01
CA LYS A 387 -15.31 -19.02 15.31
C LYS A 387 -16.77 -19.15 14.85
N ASP A 388 -17.01 -19.61 13.62
CA ASP A 388 -18.37 -19.83 13.10
C ASP A 388 -19.13 -20.89 13.90
N CYS A 389 -18.43 -21.89 14.46
CA CYS A 389 -19.01 -22.83 15.43
C CYS A 389 -19.43 -22.15 16.73
N ARG A 390 -18.54 -21.31 17.31
CA ARG A 390 -18.79 -20.60 18.57
C ARG A 390 -19.95 -19.59 18.43
N GLU A 391 -20.04 -18.96 17.27
CA GLU A 391 -21.12 -18.02 16.90
C GLU A 391 -22.41 -18.74 16.43
N GLY A 392 -22.41 -20.08 16.34
CA GLY A 392 -23.58 -20.86 15.93
C GLY A 392 -23.96 -20.74 14.44
N ARG A 393 -23.10 -20.12 13.62
CA ARG A 393 -23.29 -19.94 12.16
C ARG A 393 -23.08 -21.26 11.41
N ALA A 394 -22.14 -22.07 11.87
CA ALA A 394 -21.93 -23.43 11.42
C ALA A 394 -21.85 -24.37 12.63
N TYR A 395 -21.98 -25.67 12.40
CA TYR A 395 -21.76 -26.70 13.43
C TYR A 395 -22.54 -26.49 14.76
N ALA A 396 -23.72 -25.85 14.70
CA ALA A 396 -24.47 -25.44 15.88
C ALA A 396 -24.70 -26.60 16.88
N GLY A 397 -24.43 -26.33 18.16
CA GLY A 397 -24.58 -27.29 19.26
C GLY A 397 -23.44 -28.32 19.40
N GLN A 398 -22.38 -28.22 18.58
CA GLN A 398 -21.18 -29.04 18.74
C GLN A 398 -20.18 -28.41 19.74
N ASN A 399 -19.22 -29.20 20.21
CA ASN A 399 -18.09 -28.69 20.97
C ASN A 399 -17.04 -28.14 19.98
N CYS A 400 -16.91 -26.82 19.91
CA CYS A 400 -16.06 -26.15 18.92
C CYS A 400 -14.57 -26.42 19.11
N ASP A 401 -14.10 -26.68 20.33
CA ASP A 401 -12.70 -27.02 20.57
C ASP A 401 -12.38 -28.44 20.06
N ALA A 402 -13.33 -29.37 20.23
CA ALA A 402 -13.24 -30.72 19.65
C ALA A 402 -13.42 -30.73 18.13
N LEU A 403 -14.18 -29.77 17.59
CA LEU A 403 -14.34 -29.56 16.16
C LEU A 403 -13.00 -29.18 15.51
N ALA A 404 -12.24 -28.26 16.11
CA ALA A 404 -10.91 -27.88 15.62
C ALA A 404 -9.98 -29.10 15.47
N GLN A 405 -9.98 -29.99 16.47
CA GLN A 405 -9.20 -31.22 16.43
C GLN A 405 -9.68 -32.15 15.31
N THR A 406 -10.99 -32.27 15.10
CA THR A 406 -11.57 -33.15 14.09
C THR A 406 -11.23 -32.66 12.68
N LEU A 407 -11.48 -31.38 12.40
CA LEU A 407 -11.20 -30.75 11.11
C LEU A 407 -9.70 -30.70 10.82
N GLY A 408 -8.90 -30.28 11.81
CA GLY A 408 -7.44 -30.26 11.70
C GLY A 408 -6.87 -31.64 11.40
N SER A 409 -7.33 -32.69 12.10
CA SER A 409 -6.87 -34.07 11.84
C SER A 409 -7.29 -34.56 10.46
N GLN A 410 -8.51 -34.21 10.00
CA GLN A 410 -9.00 -34.57 8.67
C GLN A 410 -8.19 -33.90 7.55
N ARG A 411 -7.74 -32.66 7.77
CA ARG A 411 -6.95 -31.87 6.81
C ARG A 411 -5.43 -32.07 6.97
N GLY A 412 -5.00 -32.86 7.96
CA GLY A 412 -3.58 -33.14 8.22
C GLY A 412 -2.81 -31.97 8.87
N TYR A 413 -3.51 -31.08 9.59
CA TYR A 413 -2.89 -29.91 10.22
C TYR A 413 -2.06 -30.30 11.44
N ASN A 414 -1.00 -29.53 11.69
CA ASN A 414 -0.14 -29.69 12.85
C ASN A 414 -0.91 -29.36 14.14
N ALA A 415 -0.48 -29.92 15.28
CA ALA A 415 -1.14 -29.72 16.57
C ALA A 415 -1.14 -28.24 16.99
N GLU A 416 -0.10 -27.50 16.61
CA GLU A 416 0.06 -26.09 16.94
C GLU A 416 -0.92 -25.20 16.15
N VAL A 417 -1.24 -25.55 14.90
CA VAL A 417 -2.29 -24.89 14.12
C VAL A 417 -3.65 -25.05 14.80
N ILE A 418 -3.95 -26.27 15.27
CA ILE A 418 -5.19 -26.58 16.00
C ILE A 418 -5.24 -25.80 17.33
N ALA A 419 -4.12 -25.72 18.05
CA ALA A 419 -4.04 -24.98 19.30
C ALA A 419 -4.25 -23.47 19.11
N LEU A 420 -3.60 -22.86 18.11
CA LEU A 420 -3.77 -21.45 17.76
C LEU A 420 -5.22 -21.13 17.33
N ALA A 421 -5.84 -22.01 16.54
CA ALA A 421 -7.25 -21.86 16.13
C ALA A 421 -8.23 -21.88 17.30
N ASN A 422 -7.92 -22.61 18.37
CA ASN A 422 -8.75 -22.69 19.59
C ASN A 422 -8.54 -21.55 20.57
N MET A 423 -7.56 -20.66 20.37
CA MET A 423 -7.36 -19.52 21.26
C MET A 423 -8.58 -18.59 21.31
N GLU A 424 -8.62 -17.76 22.34
CA GLU A 424 -9.52 -16.60 22.38
C GLU A 424 -9.07 -15.56 21.35
N PRO A 425 -10.02 -14.79 20.77
CA PRO A 425 -9.70 -13.76 19.80
C PRO A 425 -8.95 -12.58 20.41
N MET A 426 -7.94 -12.09 19.68
CA MET A 426 -7.21 -10.85 19.92
C MET A 426 -7.85 -9.66 19.21
N VAL A 427 -8.60 -9.88 18.13
CA VAL A 427 -9.38 -8.83 17.46
C VAL A 427 -10.83 -9.29 17.31
N VAL A 428 -11.75 -8.43 17.72
CA VAL A 428 -13.20 -8.69 17.71
C VAL A 428 -13.89 -7.61 16.89
N LEU A 429 -14.74 -8.02 15.95
CA LEU A 429 -15.66 -7.12 15.25
C LEU A 429 -17.06 -7.24 15.85
N CYS A 430 -17.64 -6.11 16.22
CA CYS A 430 -18.97 -5.99 16.80
C CYS A 430 -19.91 -5.26 15.84
N HIS A 431 -21.20 -5.58 15.90
CA HIS A 431 -22.22 -4.74 15.29
C HIS A 431 -22.41 -3.45 16.08
N SER A 432 -22.97 -2.43 15.43
CA SER A 432 -23.52 -1.26 16.08
C SER A 432 -24.90 -0.96 15.46
N PRO A 433 -26.01 -1.11 16.22
CA PRO A 433 -26.07 -1.52 17.62
C PRO A 433 -25.59 -2.96 17.84
N VAL A 434 -24.98 -3.24 19.00
CA VAL A 434 -24.42 -4.57 19.32
C VAL A 434 -25.51 -5.65 19.27
N ALA A 435 -25.26 -6.70 18.48
CA ALA A 435 -26.20 -7.79 18.27
C ALA A 435 -26.29 -8.71 19.49
N HIS A 436 -27.37 -9.51 19.56
CA HIS A 436 -27.53 -10.50 20.63
C HIS A 436 -26.36 -11.50 20.65
N ASP A 437 -26.02 -12.04 19.47
CA ASP A 437 -25.05 -13.11 19.28
C ASP A 437 -23.61 -12.60 19.08
N ASP A 438 -23.36 -11.29 19.20
CA ASP A 438 -22.00 -10.74 19.13
C ASP A 438 -21.09 -11.32 20.24
N PRO A 439 -19.76 -11.36 20.05
CA PRO A 439 -18.85 -11.82 21.09
C PRO A 439 -18.99 -11.04 22.40
N ALA A 440 -18.73 -11.68 23.54
CA ALA A 440 -18.87 -11.07 24.88
C ALA A 440 -18.09 -9.75 25.02
N ALA A 441 -16.92 -9.65 24.36
CA ALA A 441 -16.09 -8.45 24.32
C ALA A 441 -16.79 -7.19 23.78
N CYS A 442 -17.89 -7.33 23.02
CA CYS A 442 -18.67 -6.21 22.50
C CYS A 442 -19.48 -5.46 23.57
N GLY A 443 -19.55 -5.98 24.81
CA GLY A 443 -20.25 -5.38 25.94
C GLY A 443 -21.61 -6.01 26.25
N ASP A 444 -22.24 -5.58 27.34
CA ASP A 444 -23.46 -6.19 27.88
C ASP A 444 -24.76 -5.62 27.30
N LYS A 445 -24.73 -4.40 26.76
CA LYS A 445 -25.90 -3.71 26.21
C LYS A 445 -26.14 -4.17 24.78
N ARG A 446 -27.06 -5.12 24.60
CA ARG A 446 -27.27 -5.84 23.34
C ARG A 446 -28.71 -5.75 22.87
N LEU A 447 -28.90 -5.92 21.57
CA LEU A 447 -30.21 -6.14 20.98
C LEU A 447 -30.85 -7.44 21.51
N PRO A 448 -32.19 -7.51 21.58
CA PRO A 448 -32.90 -8.76 21.82
C PRO A 448 -32.62 -9.80 20.71
N ALA A 449 -32.67 -11.09 21.04
CA ALA A 449 -32.38 -12.21 20.12
C ALA A 449 -33.26 -12.24 18.84
N ASN A 450 -34.37 -11.52 18.83
CA ASN A 450 -35.31 -11.46 17.72
C ASN A 450 -35.23 -10.17 16.90
N VAL A 451 -34.23 -9.32 17.13
CA VAL A 451 -34.01 -8.05 16.43
C VAL A 451 -32.66 -8.09 15.73
N ASP A 452 -32.66 -7.90 14.41
CA ASP A 452 -31.44 -7.82 13.63
C ASP A 452 -30.88 -6.39 13.67
N PRO A 453 -29.56 -6.17 13.72
CA PRO A 453 -28.98 -4.83 13.66
C PRO A 453 -29.47 -3.99 12.47
N THR A 454 -29.77 -4.63 11.32
CA THR A 454 -30.31 -3.95 10.14
C THR A 454 -31.71 -3.35 10.36
N ASP A 455 -32.50 -3.89 11.30
CA ASP A 455 -33.82 -3.35 11.65
C ASP A 455 -33.69 -1.95 12.29
N CYS A 456 -32.53 -1.64 12.89
CA CYS A 456 -32.31 -0.38 13.60
C CYS A 456 -32.06 0.82 12.68
N VAL A 457 -31.68 0.60 11.41
CA VAL A 457 -31.30 1.68 10.47
C VAL A 457 -32.39 2.74 10.31
N ASN A 458 -33.66 2.32 10.24
CA ASN A 458 -34.80 3.23 10.08
C ASN A 458 -35.68 3.32 11.33
N ALA A 459 -35.24 2.74 12.46
CA ALA A 459 -36.05 2.72 13.68
C ALA A 459 -36.31 4.13 14.23
N TRP A 460 -35.42 5.10 13.92
CA TRP A 460 -35.56 6.51 14.29
C TRP A 460 -36.81 7.20 13.69
N GLU A 461 -37.34 6.70 12.57
CA GLU A 461 -38.54 7.25 11.92
C GLU A 461 -39.80 7.08 12.79
N ASN A 462 -39.83 6.06 13.65
CA ASN A 462 -40.88 5.85 14.63
C ASN A 462 -40.29 5.65 16.04
N PRO A 463 -39.91 6.74 16.70
CA PRO A 463 -39.11 6.73 17.92
C PRO A 463 -39.84 6.16 19.15
N THR A 464 -41.15 5.95 19.06
CA THR A 464 -41.95 5.35 20.14
C THR A 464 -42.22 3.86 19.94
N SER A 465 -41.70 3.28 18.86
CA SER A 465 -41.86 1.84 18.59
C SER A 465 -41.02 0.99 19.54
N GLU A 466 -41.46 -0.26 19.78
CA GLU A 466 -40.71 -1.23 20.57
C GLU A 466 -39.32 -1.49 19.97
N LEU A 467 -39.22 -1.47 18.63
CA LEU A 467 -37.97 -1.59 17.91
C LEU A 467 -37.02 -0.42 18.19
N ALA A 468 -37.49 0.83 18.08
CA ALA A 468 -36.66 2.00 18.38
C ALA A 468 -36.14 1.98 19.82
N LEU A 469 -36.99 1.62 20.79
CA LEU A 469 -36.57 1.47 22.18
C LEU A 469 -35.56 0.34 22.37
N ALA A 470 -35.69 -0.78 21.64
CA ALA A 470 -34.71 -1.86 21.68
C ALA A 470 -33.36 -1.41 21.13
N CYS A 471 -33.35 -0.69 20.00
CA CYS A 471 -32.14 -0.13 19.40
C CYS A 471 -31.47 0.91 20.31
N ASP A 472 -32.24 1.82 20.91
CA ASP A 472 -31.74 2.85 21.84
C ASP A 472 -31.11 2.26 23.13
N ASN A 473 -31.55 1.06 23.54
CA ASN A 473 -31.03 0.39 24.74
C ASN A 473 -29.76 -0.44 24.47
N ALA A 474 -29.51 -0.81 23.21
CA ALA A 474 -28.28 -1.48 22.81
C ALA A 474 -27.12 -0.49 22.68
N LEU A 475 -25.89 -0.96 22.89
CA LEU A 475 -24.71 -0.13 22.66
C LEU A 475 -24.61 0.19 21.16
N SER A 476 -24.62 1.48 20.83
CA SER A 476 -24.42 1.99 19.47
C SER A 476 -23.22 2.92 19.45
N VAL A 477 -22.31 2.68 18.51
CA VAL A 477 -21.10 3.45 18.25
C VAL A 477 -21.30 4.27 16.97
N ARG A 478 -21.13 5.59 17.12
CA ARG A 478 -21.22 6.55 16.03
C ARG A 478 -19.85 6.96 15.52
N MET A 479 -19.76 7.37 14.26
CA MET A 479 -18.53 7.83 13.61
C MET A 479 -17.81 8.92 14.42
N GLY A 480 -16.52 8.75 14.70
CA GLY A 480 -15.68 9.73 15.43
C GLY A 480 -15.73 9.64 16.96
N ASP A 481 -16.37 8.62 17.54
CA ASP A 481 -16.39 8.37 18.98
C ASP A 481 -15.08 7.70 19.47
N LEU A 482 -14.19 8.50 20.09
CA LEU A 482 -12.85 8.09 20.55
C LEU A 482 -12.83 7.05 21.68
N ARG A 483 -13.99 6.60 22.15
CA ARG A 483 -14.07 5.49 23.12
C ARG A 483 -13.91 4.12 22.45
N TYR A 484 -14.10 4.03 21.14
CA TYR A 484 -14.18 2.78 20.40
C TYR A 484 -13.28 2.79 19.16
N HIS A 485 -12.86 1.62 18.68
CA HIS A 485 -12.29 1.45 17.35
C HIS A 485 -13.42 1.21 16.33
N GLN A 486 -13.33 1.76 15.13
CA GLN A 486 -14.49 1.95 14.26
C GLN A 486 -14.24 1.56 12.80
N VAL A 487 -15.16 0.81 12.22
CA VAL A 487 -15.26 0.64 10.76
C VAL A 487 -16.48 1.41 10.27
N ASN A 488 -16.24 2.38 9.39
CA ASN A 488 -17.24 3.26 8.80
C ASN A 488 -17.39 2.94 7.31
N VAL A 489 -18.54 2.45 6.88
CA VAL A 489 -18.80 2.10 5.47
C VAL A 489 -19.88 3.01 4.89
N MET A 490 -19.45 4.01 4.14
CA MET A 490 -20.27 5.09 3.63
C MET A 490 -20.97 4.66 2.33
N HIS A 491 -22.30 4.55 2.36
CA HIS A 491 -23.11 4.18 1.20
C HIS A 491 -23.34 5.36 0.23
N ASN A 492 -23.35 6.60 0.73
CA ASN A 492 -23.66 7.77 -0.09
C ASN A 492 -22.54 8.04 -1.10
N PRO A 493 -22.87 8.16 -2.40
CA PRO A 493 -21.86 8.48 -3.40
C PRO A 493 -21.30 9.88 -3.18
N GLN A 494 -19.98 9.97 -3.13
CA GLN A 494 -19.24 11.22 -3.04
C GLN A 494 -18.23 11.23 -4.16
N THR A 495 -18.25 12.27 -5.00
CA THR A 495 -17.29 12.43 -6.10
C THR A 495 -16.68 13.82 -5.94
N PRO A 496 -15.42 13.91 -5.51
CA PRO A 496 -14.47 12.80 -5.30
C PRO A 496 -14.79 11.94 -4.08
N SER A 497 -14.23 10.73 -4.05
CA SER A 497 -14.04 9.94 -2.83
C SER A 497 -12.80 9.06 -2.96
N PRO A 498 -12.05 8.85 -1.86
CA PRO A 498 -11.08 7.76 -1.80
C PRO A 498 -11.82 6.42 -1.69
N TRP A 499 -11.10 5.31 -1.92
CA TRP A 499 -11.69 3.99 -1.78
C TRP A 499 -11.80 3.60 -0.29
N GLY A 500 -10.67 3.62 0.42
CA GLY A 500 -10.52 3.44 1.85
C GLY A 500 -9.53 4.44 2.44
N ILE A 501 -9.64 4.72 3.73
CA ILE A 501 -8.64 5.45 4.51
C ILE A 501 -8.69 5.09 6.00
N TYR A 502 -7.54 4.77 6.59
CA TYR A 502 -7.36 4.66 8.03
C TYR A 502 -7.05 6.03 8.65
N THR A 503 -7.54 6.27 9.87
CA THR A 503 -7.49 7.56 10.55
C THR A 503 -7.38 7.37 12.06
N ASP A 504 -6.25 6.81 12.49
CA ASP A 504 -6.06 6.43 13.89
C ASP A 504 -5.68 7.63 14.77
N ALA A 505 -6.22 7.62 15.97
CA ALA A 505 -5.93 8.55 17.03
C ALA A 505 -4.80 7.98 17.89
N GLU A 506 -3.57 8.37 17.56
CA GLU A 506 -2.34 7.93 18.23
C GLU A 506 -1.89 8.91 19.32
N ASP A 507 -1.34 8.38 20.40
CA ASP A 507 -0.76 9.18 21.46
C ASP A 507 0.60 9.77 21.04
N PRO A 508 0.72 11.10 20.96
CA PRO A 508 1.94 11.75 20.49
C PRO A 508 3.16 11.55 21.39
N LEU A 509 2.99 11.02 22.62
CA LEU A 509 4.10 10.80 23.55
C LEU A 509 4.64 9.38 23.55
N THR A 510 3.83 8.41 23.12
CA THR A 510 4.13 6.98 23.30
C THR A 510 3.95 6.15 22.04
N GLY A 511 3.22 6.63 21.03
CA GLY A 511 2.83 5.82 19.86
C GLY A 511 1.62 4.91 20.12
N GLN A 512 1.00 4.95 21.30
CA GLN A 512 -0.15 4.11 21.58
C GLN A 512 -1.37 4.47 20.70
N ALA A 513 -1.95 3.50 20.01
CA ALA A 513 -3.23 3.68 19.31
C ALA A 513 -4.39 3.73 20.33
N ILE A 514 -5.05 4.89 20.46
CA ILE A 514 -6.11 5.13 21.47
C ILE A 514 -7.51 4.84 20.91
N SER A 515 -7.73 5.17 19.65
CA SER A 515 -8.95 4.88 18.90
C SER A 515 -8.56 4.77 17.43
N ALA A 516 -9.07 3.76 16.75
CA ALA A 516 -8.74 3.49 15.36
C ALA A 516 -9.99 3.70 14.50
N SER A 517 -9.83 4.17 13.27
CA SER A 517 -10.97 4.43 12.40
C SER A 517 -10.65 4.15 10.94
N ILE A 518 -11.34 3.16 10.38
CA ILE A 518 -11.30 2.81 8.96
C ILE A 518 -12.54 3.40 8.29
N ASN A 519 -12.36 4.11 7.19
CA ASN A 519 -13.43 4.77 6.45
C ASN A 519 -13.41 4.30 5.00
N VAL A 520 -14.49 3.68 4.53
CA VAL A 520 -14.61 3.09 3.18
C VAL A 520 -15.84 3.63 2.47
N TRP A 521 -15.70 4.03 1.20
CA TRP A 521 -16.82 4.46 0.36
C TRP A 521 -17.32 3.31 -0.50
N ALA A 522 -18.46 2.74 -0.12
CA ALA A 522 -19.01 1.53 -0.72
C ALA A 522 -19.29 1.66 -2.23
N HIS A 523 -19.71 2.84 -2.69
CA HIS A 523 -19.99 3.06 -4.13
C HIS A 523 -18.74 2.89 -5.02
N VAL A 524 -17.53 3.01 -4.47
CA VAL A 524 -16.29 2.72 -5.22
C VAL A 524 -16.18 1.22 -5.50
N ASN A 525 -16.56 0.37 -4.54
CA ASN A 525 -16.68 -1.09 -4.77
C ASN A 525 -17.64 -1.39 -5.92
N ASP A 526 -18.76 -0.68 -6.00
CA ASP A 526 -19.76 -0.87 -7.06
C ASP A 526 -19.22 -0.46 -8.43
N LEU A 527 -18.58 0.71 -8.53
CA LEU A 527 -17.98 1.20 -9.78
C LEU A 527 -16.87 0.26 -10.28
N TRP A 528 -15.97 -0.14 -9.38
CA TRP A 528 -14.85 -1.00 -9.72
C TRP A 528 -15.34 -2.39 -10.13
N SER A 529 -16.19 -3.04 -9.33
CA SER A 529 -16.72 -4.37 -9.62
C SER A 529 -17.56 -4.41 -10.90
N GLN A 530 -18.34 -3.36 -11.17
CA GLN A 530 -19.11 -3.25 -12.41
C GLN A 530 -18.17 -3.19 -13.63
N LYS A 531 -17.08 -2.40 -13.54
CA LYS A 531 -16.05 -2.35 -14.59
C LYS A 531 -15.46 -3.75 -14.85
N VAL A 532 -15.11 -4.50 -13.80
CA VAL A 532 -14.54 -5.86 -13.94
C VAL A 532 -15.53 -6.82 -14.60
N VAL A 533 -16.79 -6.82 -14.16
CA VAL A 533 -17.83 -7.69 -14.73
C VAL A 533 -18.12 -7.35 -16.19
N ASP A 534 -18.23 -6.08 -16.55
CA ASP A 534 -18.48 -5.69 -17.94
C ASP A 534 -17.31 -6.04 -18.85
N LEU A 535 -16.07 -5.94 -18.37
CA LEU A 535 -14.90 -6.44 -19.10
C LEU A 535 -15.03 -7.94 -19.37
N MET A 536 -15.36 -8.77 -18.37
CA MET A 536 -15.53 -10.22 -18.57
C MET A 536 -16.70 -10.56 -19.51
N ARG A 537 -17.86 -9.90 -19.34
CA ARG A 537 -19.02 -10.08 -20.24
C ARG A 537 -18.68 -9.72 -21.67
N TYR A 538 -17.87 -8.67 -21.85
CA TYR A 538 -17.38 -8.28 -23.16
C TYR A 538 -16.42 -9.31 -23.76
N MET A 539 -15.45 -9.78 -22.97
CA MET A 539 -14.49 -10.81 -23.40
C MET A 539 -15.19 -12.10 -23.85
N LYS A 540 -16.28 -12.45 -23.17
CA LYS A 540 -17.10 -13.65 -23.45
C LYS A 540 -18.17 -13.41 -24.52
N GLY A 541 -18.27 -12.19 -25.06
CA GLY A 541 -19.13 -11.84 -26.18
C GLY A 541 -20.61 -11.67 -25.84
N GLU A 542 -20.95 -11.54 -24.56
CA GLU A 542 -22.30 -11.22 -24.08
C GLU A 542 -22.64 -9.73 -24.28
N LEU A 543 -21.66 -8.84 -24.06
CA LEU A 543 -21.79 -7.43 -24.42
C LEU A 543 -21.29 -7.21 -25.85
N SER A 544 -22.03 -6.41 -26.61
CA SER A 544 -21.61 -5.97 -27.94
C SER A 544 -20.61 -4.81 -27.84
N THR A 545 -19.87 -4.57 -28.92
CA THR A 545 -18.95 -3.42 -29.05
C THR A 545 -19.66 -2.10 -28.69
N ALA A 546 -20.87 -1.89 -29.22
CA ALA A 546 -21.66 -0.68 -28.98
C ALA A 546 -22.17 -0.56 -27.52
N ASP A 547 -22.19 -1.66 -26.76
CA ASP A 547 -22.62 -1.64 -25.36
C ASP A 547 -21.52 -1.10 -24.42
N ILE A 548 -20.24 -1.15 -24.82
CA ILE A 548 -19.10 -0.79 -23.95
C ILE A 548 -18.34 0.47 -24.38
N THR A 549 -18.38 0.84 -25.67
CA THR A 549 -17.71 2.06 -26.19
C THR A 549 -18.17 2.35 -27.63
N GLU A 550 -17.78 3.52 -28.12
CA GLU A 550 -18.05 4.02 -29.48
C GLU A 550 -16.93 3.65 -30.48
N GLY A 551 -15.90 2.90 -30.02
CA GLY A 551 -14.77 2.50 -30.84
C GLY A 551 -15.05 1.34 -31.81
N ASP A 552 -14.46 1.41 -33.01
CA ASP A 552 -14.55 0.34 -34.01
C ASP A 552 -13.65 -0.87 -33.67
N HIS A 553 -14.07 -2.07 -34.08
CA HIS A 553 -13.25 -3.32 -34.07
C HIS A 553 -12.81 -3.91 -32.71
N ILE A 554 -13.48 -3.57 -31.61
CA ILE A 554 -13.11 -4.01 -30.25
C ILE A 554 -13.11 -5.53 -30.05
N ARG A 555 -13.82 -6.34 -30.85
CA ARG A 555 -13.85 -7.81 -30.62
C ARG A 555 -12.45 -8.44 -30.72
N ARG A 556 -11.52 -7.78 -31.43
CA ARG A 556 -10.11 -8.16 -31.51
C ARG A 556 -9.31 -7.84 -30.24
N TRP A 557 -9.78 -6.90 -29.42
CA TRP A 557 -9.22 -6.59 -28.09
C TRP A 557 -9.40 -7.76 -27.13
N ALA A 558 -10.59 -8.39 -27.08
CA ALA A 558 -10.83 -9.53 -26.21
C ALA A 558 -9.87 -10.70 -26.52
N GLN A 559 -9.62 -10.93 -27.81
CA GLN A 559 -8.62 -11.88 -28.29
C GLN A 559 -7.18 -11.46 -27.94
N ALA A 560 -6.91 -10.15 -27.94
CA ALA A 560 -5.61 -9.62 -27.50
C ALA A 560 -5.38 -9.86 -26.01
N ALA A 561 -6.37 -9.55 -25.16
CA ALA A 561 -6.32 -9.81 -23.72
C ALA A 561 -6.10 -11.31 -23.44
N GLU A 562 -6.78 -12.21 -24.16
CA GLU A 562 -6.56 -13.66 -24.04
C GLU A 562 -5.18 -14.12 -24.51
N ASN A 563 -4.56 -13.41 -25.46
CA ASN A 563 -3.21 -13.73 -25.89
C ASN A 563 -2.16 -13.12 -24.94
N VAL A 564 -2.40 -11.94 -24.37
CA VAL A 564 -1.55 -11.39 -23.30
C VAL A 564 -1.58 -12.32 -22.09
N SER A 565 -2.75 -12.86 -21.73
CA SER A 565 -2.85 -13.84 -20.64
C SER A 565 -2.13 -15.17 -20.92
N LYS A 566 -1.68 -15.40 -22.17
CA LYS A 566 -0.79 -16.50 -22.55
C LYS A 566 0.69 -16.08 -22.62
N GLY A 567 1.00 -14.85 -22.19
CA GLY A 567 2.33 -14.25 -22.30
C GLY A 567 2.76 -13.95 -23.74
N LYS A 568 1.82 -13.69 -24.67
CA LYS A 568 2.10 -13.50 -26.12
C LYS A 568 2.20 -12.03 -26.57
N LEU A 569 2.26 -11.06 -25.67
CA LEU A 569 2.57 -9.67 -26.01
C LEU A 569 4.07 -9.43 -26.02
N SER A 570 4.76 -9.94 -25.01
CA SER A 570 6.19 -9.84 -24.83
C SER A 570 6.95 -10.65 -25.90
N PRO A 571 8.09 -10.16 -26.41
CA PRO A 571 8.91 -10.94 -27.31
C PRO A 571 9.49 -12.14 -26.57
N LYS A 572 9.15 -13.34 -27.06
CA LYS A 572 9.88 -14.56 -26.74
C LYS A 572 11.12 -14.62 -27.62
N MET A 573 12.24 -15.04 -27.05
CA MET A 573 13.53 -14.96 -27.72
C MET A 573 14.29 -16.26 -27.52
N SER A 574 14.93 -16.75 -28.57
CA SER A 574 15.93 -17.79 -28.41
C SER A 574 17.18 -17.24 -27.72
N LYS A 575 18.01 -18.11 -27.16
CA LYS A 575 19.32 -17.76 -26.58
C LYS A 575 20.17 -16.95 -27.55
N THR A 576 20.12 -17.31 -28.84
CA THR A 576 20.85 -16.60 -29.90
C THR A 576 20.34 -15.17 -30.06
N GLN A 577 19.02 -14.97 -30.14
CA GLN A 577 18.42 -13.64 -30.28
C GLN A 577 18.69 -12.77 -29.04
N LEU A 578 18.60 -13.34 -27.85
CA LEU A 578 18.89 -12.65 -26.59
C LEU A 578 20.35 -12.21 -26.53
N THR A 579 21.26 -13.10 -26.91
CA THR A 579 22.70 -12.79 -26.99
C THR A 579 22.96 -11.68 -28.01
N GLN A 580 22.31 -11.72 -29.17
CA GLN A 580 22.42 -10.66 -30.19
C GLN A 580 21.91 -9.31 -29.68
N ALA A 581 20.77 -9.27 -28.98
CA ALA A 581 20.22 -8.04 -28.40
C ALA A 581 21.16 -7.45 -27.33
N ALA A 582 21.68 -8.29 -26.43
CA ALA A 582 22.63 -7.86 -25.41
C ALA A 582 23.93 -7.33 -26.03
N ARG A 583 24.46 -7.98 -27.08
CA ARG A 583 25.63 -7.52 -27.84
C ARG A 583 25.39 -6.18 -28.53
N ALA A 584 24.28 -6.04 -29.24
CA ALA A 584 23.94 -4.80 -29.94
C ALA A 584 23.92 -3.61 -28.97
N PHE A 585 23.36 -3.80 -27.77
CA PHE A 585 23.40 -2.78 -26.73
C PHE A 585 24.83 -2.51 -26.23
N ALA A 586 25.59 -3.55 -25.89
CA ALA A 586 26.89 -3.39 -25.27
C ALA A 586 27.95 -2.78 -26.22
N PHE A 587 27.80 -2.97 -27.55
CA PHE A 587 28.66 -2.39 -28.58
C PHE A 587 28.12 -1.09 -29.20
N GLN A 588 27.08 -0.47 -28.64
CA GLN A 588 26.45 0.71 -29.20
C GLN A 588 27.44 1.85 -29.52
N ASP A 589 28.47 2.04 -28.69
CA ASP A 589 29.48 3.09 -28.88
C ASP A 589 30.36 2.79 -30.12
N LYS A 590 30.76 1.53 -30.35
CA LYS A 590 31.50 1.12 -31.56
C LYS A 590 30.61 1.14 -32.81
N GLY A 591 29.37 0.65 -32.71
CA GLY A 591 28.40 0.70 -33.81
C GLY A 591 28.09 2.13 -34.25
N ALA A 592 28.01 3.07 -33.31
CA ALA A 592 27.84 4.50 -33.62
C ALA A 592 29.08 5.11 -34.30
N GLN A 593 30.29 4.64 -33.97
CA GLN A 593 31.54 5.14 -34.55
C GLN A 593 31.86 4.54 -35.93
N GLU A 594 31.59 3.25 -36.13
CA GLU A 594 32.02 2.47 -37.30
C GLU A 594 30.88 2.16 -38.30
N GLY A 595 29.65 2.57 -37.99
CA GLY A 595 28.50 2.39 -38.88
C GLY A 595 28.14 0.92 -39.08
N ALA A 596 27.62 0.57 -40.27
CA ALA A 596 27.07 -0.76 -40.55
C ALA A 596 28.07 -1.92 -40.37
N GLU A 597 29.37 -1.67 -40.63
CA GLU A 597 30.43 -2.67 -40.41
C GLU A 597 30.69 -2.89 -38.92
N GLY A 598 30.64 -1.84 -38.09
CA GLY A 598 30.74 -1.95 -36.63
C GLY A 598 29.57 -2.70 -36.00
N TRP A 599 28.34 -2.46 -36.48
CA TRP A 599 27.15 -3.20 -36.05
C TRP A 599 27.21 -4.69 -36.46
N ALA A 600 27.72 -4.98 -37.66
CA ALA A 600 27.91 -6.36 -38.13
C ALA A 600 29.00 -7.09 -37.33
N HIS A 601 30.12 -6.42 -37.05
CA HIS A 601 31.20 -6.97 -36.24
C HIS A 601 30.78 -7.24 -34.79
N ALA A 602 30.00 -6.33 -34.19
CA ALA A 602 29.40 -6.50 -32.87
C ALA A 602 28.44 -7.70 -32.78
N ALA A 603 27.68 -7.98 -33.84
CA ALA A 603 26.77 -9.12 -33.90
C ALA A 603 27.51 -10.47 -34.00
N GLU A 604 28.68 -10.49 -34.66
CA GLU A 604 29.49 -11.68 -34.91
C GLU A 604 30.55 -11.98 -33.84
N LEU A 605 30.79 -11.05 -32.90
CA LEU A 605 31.83 -11.17 -31.88
C LEU A 605 31.54 -12.31 -30.88
N ASP A 606 32.50 -13.21 -30.71
CA ASP A 606 32.41 -14.32 -29.75
C ASP A 606 32.80 -13.83 -28.35
N ILE A 607 31.81 -13.52 -27.52
CA ILE A 607 32.02 -13.02 -26.16
C ILE A 607 32.70 -14.09 -25.29
N ASP A 608 32.46 -15.37 -25.58
CA ASP A 608 33.08 -16.49 -24.86
C ASP A 608 34.60 -16.59 -25.19
N ALA A 609 35.06 -15.91 -26.25
CA ALA A 609 36.47 -15.81 -26.61
C ALA A 609 37.20 -14.61 -25.97
N VAL A 610 36.48 -13.69 -25.30
CA VAL A 610 37.06 -12.53 -24.62
C VAL A 610 37.25 -12.85 -23.13
N GLU A 611 38.45 -13.32 -22.76
CA GLU A 611 38.78 -13.63 -21.37
C GLU A 611 39.24 -12.35 -20.62
N LEU A 612 38.43 -11.90 -19.66
CA LEU A 612 38.87 -10.92 -18.66
C LEU A 612 39.81 -11.60 -17.65
N PRO A 613 40.86 -10.92 -17.18
CA PRO A 613 41.65 -11.42 -16.05
C PRO A 613 40.76 -11.71 -14.84
N ALA A 614 40.97 -12.86 -14.19
CA ALA A 614 40.12 -13.32 -13.10
C ALA A 614 40.00 -12.31 -11.93
N ASP A 615 41.09 -11.59 -11.64
CA ASP A 615 41.14 -10.55 -10.61
C ASP A 615 40.31 -9.31 -10.99
N VAL A 616 40.26 -8.94 -12.26
CA VAL A 616 39.43 -7.84 -12.77
C VAL A 616 37.95 -8.22 -12.70
N LEU A 617 37.61 -9.44 -13.11
CA LEU A 617 36.24 -9.95 -13.04
C LEU A 617 35.75 -10.02 -11.58
N GLN A 618 36.58 -10.50 -10.67
CA GLN A 618 36.25 -10.56 -9.25
C GLN A 618 36.02 -9.17 -8.65
N GLN A 619 36.87 -8.19 -8.96
CA GLN A 619 36.66 -6.79 -8.53
C GLN A 619 35.39 -6.18 -9.12
N ALA A 620 35.05 -6.53 -10.37
CA ALA A 620 33.80 -6.10 -11.00
C ALA A 620 32.57 -6.71 -10.29
N ARG A 621 32.63 -7.99 -9.88
CA ARG A 621 31.58 -8.64 -9.06
C ARG A 621 31.41 -7.97 -7.70
N GLN A 622 32.50 -7.67 -7.00
CA GLN A 622 32.46 -6.93 -5.73
C GLN A 622 31.87 -5.53 -5.91
N LEU A 623 32.16 -4.85 -7.02
CA LEU A 623 31.53 -3.58 -7.36
C LEU A 623 30.02 -3.75 -7.59
N LYS A 624 29.58 -4.77 -8.34
CA LYS A 624 28.16 -5.10 -8.53
C LYS A 624 27.41 -5.22 -7.20
N HIS A 625 27.94 -5.99 -6.26
CA HIS A 625 27.31 -6.19 -4.95
C HIS A 625 27.22 -4.91 -4.13
N ARG A 626 28.25 -4.05 -4.17
CA ARG A 626 28.20 -2.72 -3.52
C ARG A 626 27.18 -1.78 -4.16
N LEU A 627 27.00 -1.87 -5.48
CA LEU A 627 26.07 -1.03 -6.25
C LEU A 627 24.62 -1.51 -6.19
N HIS A 628 24.35 -2.73 -5.72
CA HIS A 628 22.99 -3.29 -5.58
C HIS A 628 22.07 -2.44 -4.69
N GLN A 629 22.66 -1.56 -3.88
CA GLN A 629 21.95 -0.70 -2.93
C GLN A 629 21.78 0.75 -3.42
N VAL A 630 22.21 1.07 -4.63
CA VAL A 630 21.92 2.37 -5.22
C VAL A 630 20.41 2.49 -5.38
N ARG A 631 19.84 3.56 -4.81
CA ARG A 631 18.40 3.83 -4.80
C ARG A 631 18.13 5.18 -5.43
N ALA A 632 16.99 5.31 -6.10
CA ALA A 632 16.47 6.60 -6.50
C ALA A 632 15.63 7.20 -5.37
N LYS A 633 15.76 8.50 -5.12
CA LYS A 633 14.94 9.26 -4.17
C LYS A 633 14.68 10.66 -4.72
N LEU A 634 13.50 11.21 -4.45
CA LEU A 634 13.06 12.47 -5.06
C LEU A 634 13.92 13.67 -4.65
N ASP A 635 14.32 13.73 -3.37
CA ASP A 635 15.10 14.84 -2.80
C ASP A 635 16.60 14.71 -3.10
N ALA A 636 17.02 13.71 -3.88
CA ALA A 636 18.39 13.61 -4.37
C ALA A 636 18.73 14.86 -5.21
N THR A 637 19.86 15.49 -4.90
CA THR A 637 20.27 16.70 -5.61
C THR A 637 20.78 16.36 -7.01
N SER A 638 20.12 16.89 -8.03
CA SER A 638 20.55 16.74 -9.43
C SER A 638 21.48 17.87 -9.86
N VAL A 639 22.62 17.51 -10.46
CA VAL A 639 23.52 18.50 -11.10
C VAL A 639 23.00 18.97 -12.46
N MET A 640 22.15 18.16 -13.11
CA MET A 640 21.62 18.44 -14.45
C MET A 640 20.34 19.29 -14.42
N LYS A 641 19.52 19.20 -13.36
CA LYS A 641 18.24 19.93 -13.22
C LYS A 641 18.39 21.46 -13.41
N PRO A 642 19.39 22.15 -12.81
CA PRO A 642 19.60 23.59 -13.05
C PRO A 642 19.97 23.94 -14.50
N ILE A 643 20.71 23.05 -15.18
CA ILE A 643 21.13 23.24 -16.58
C ILE A 643 19.91 23.16 -17.50
N TYR A 644 19.02 22.19 -17.29
CA TYR A 644 17.77 22.08 -18.05
C TYR A 644 16.85 23.27 -17.81
N ALA A 645 16.69 23.71 -16.56
CA ALA A 645 15.91 24.90 -16.23
C ALA A 645 16.46 26.15 -16.94
N ALA A 646 17.79 26.31 -17.04
CA ALA A 646 18.40 27.41 -17.78
C ALA A 646 18.13 27.33 -19.29
N ARG A 647 18.17 26.13 -19.89
CA ARG A 647 17.85 25.91 -21.31
C ARG A 647 16.39 26.21 -21.63
N ALA A 648 15.46 25.75 -20.78
CA ALA A 648 14.03 26.02 -20.93
C ALA A 648 13.74 27.53 -20.86
N ARG A 649 14.32 28.23 -19.87
CA ARG A 649 14.24 29.71 -19.76
C ARG A 649 14.79 30.44 -20.98
N ALA A 650 15.85 29.93 -21.60
CA ALA A 650 16.42 30.52 -22.80
C ALA A 650 15.54 30.32 -24.06
N ALA A 651 14.70 29.28 -24.07
CA ALA A 651 13.76 29.01 -25.16
C ALA A 651 12.39 29.68 -24.95
N ALA A 652 12.05 30.10 -23.73
CA ALA A 652 10.84 30.86 -23.44
C ALA A 652 10.86 32.24 -24.14
N GLY A 653 9.71 32.67 -24.65
CA GLY A 653 9.52 33.93 -25.37
C GLY A 653 10.01 33.91 -26.83
N THR A 654 10.34 32.73 -27.37
CA THR A 654 10.85 32.58 -28.75
C THR A 654 9.79 32.01 -29.69
N ASP A 655 10.05 32.08 -31.00
CA ASP A 655 9.21 31.43 -32.03
C ASP A 655 9.08 29.91 -31.81
N VAL A 656 10.07 29.29 -31.16
CA VAL A 656 10.02 27.87 -30.79
C VAL A 656 8.93 27.61 -29.76
N GLU A 657 8.83 28.46 -28.72
CA GLU A 657 7.76 28.34 -27.73
C GLU A 657 6.38 28.47 -28.39
N ALA A 658 6.22 29.45 -29.28
CA ALA A 658 4.96 29.65 -30.00
C ALA A 658 4.55 28.42 -30.84
N GLN A 659 5.52 27.70 -31.42
CA GLN A 659 5.26 26.47 -32.19
C GLN A 659 4.85 25.28 -31.31
N LEU A 660 5.19 25.29 -30.02
CA LEU A 660 4.81 24.23 -29.07
C LEU A 660 3.36 24.37 -28.58
N ILE A 661 2.74 25.55 -28.71
CA ILE A 661 1.36 25.80 -28.27
C ILE A 661 0.36 25.47 -29.40
N THR A 662 0.34 24.21 -29.79
CA THR A 662 -0.61 23.72 -30.81
C THR A 662 -2.04 23.69 -30.27
N PRO A 663 -3.08 23.65 -31.13
CA PRO A 663 -4.48 23.50 -30.67
C PRO A 663 -4.68 22.30 -29.74
N MET A 664 -4.00 21.18 -29.99
CA MET A 664 -4.05 20.00 -29.12
C MET A 664 -3.46 20.29 -27.74
N VAL A 665 -2.33 21.00 -27.66
CA VAL A 665 -1.75 21.42 -26.37
C VAL A 665 -2.69 22.39 -25.65
N GLN A 666 -3.38 23.28 -26.37
CA GLN A 666 -4.39 24.17 -25.77
C GLN A 666 -5.60 23.40 -25.21
N GLU A 667 -6.09 22.40 -25.94
CA GLU A 667 -7.18 21.52 -25.49
C GLU A 667 -6.79 20.72 -24.24
N LEU A 668 -5.59 20.12 -24.27
CA LEU A 668 -5.03 19.39 -23.13
C LEU A 668 -4.90 20.24 -21.86
N MET A 669 -4.55 21.51 -22.04
CA MET A 669 -4.41 22.48 -20.94
C MET A 669 -5.73 23.21 -20.62
N GLY A 670 -6.83 22.91 -21.32
CA GLY A 670 -8.16 23.48 -21.07
C GLY A 670 -8.28 24.98 -21.39
N ILE A 671 -7.49 25.49 -22.33
CA ILE A 671 -7.41 26.93 -22.69
C ILE A 671 -7.78 27.21 -24.15
N GLU A 672 -8.51 26.30 -24.79
CA GLU A 672 -8.86 26.42 -26.20
C GLU A 672 -9.51 27.78 -26.52
N GLY A 673 -8.98 28.48 -27.51
CA GLY A 673 -9.48 29.79 -27.95
C GLY A 673 -9.05 30.99 -27.10
N LEU A 674 -8.27 30.79 -26.03
CA LEU A 674 -7.68 31.89 -25.26
C LEU A 674 -6.45 32.50 -25.98
N PRO A 675 -6.24 33.82 -25.90
CA PRO A 675 -5.06 34.44 -26.49
C PRO A 675 -3.80 34.05 -25.72
N ALA A 676 -2.77 33.60 -26.45
CA ALA A 676 -1.44 33.25 -25.91
C ALA A 676 -0.65 34.50 -25.48
N ASN A 677 -1.08 35.14 -24.38
CA ASN A 677 -0.32 36.16 -23.67
C ASN A 677 0.60 35.51 -22.62
N ASP A 678 1.52 36.28 -22.04
CA ASP A 678 2.47 35.75 -21.05
C ASP A 678 1.78 35.06 -19.87
N ALA A 679 0.68 35.60 -19.35
CA ALA A 679 -0.05 34.98 -18.24
C ALA A 679 -0.66 33.61 -18.59
N VAL A 680 -1.03 33.40 -19.86
CA VAL A 680 -1.48 32.10 -20.36
C VAL A 680 -0.28 31.18 -20.60
N LEU A 681 0.77 31.67 -21.26
CA LEU A 681 1.99 30.91 -21.57
C LEU A 681 2.72 30.44 -20.30
N ASP A 682 2.77 31.25 -19.25
CA ASP A 682 3.37 30.91 -17.95
C ASP A 682 2.73 29.66 -17.34
N ARG A 683 1.45 29.41 -17.64
CA ARG A 683 0.70 28.26 -17.13
C ARG A 683 0.70 27.06 -18.07
N VAL A 684 0.67 27.28 -19.37
CA VAL A 684 0.36 26.22 -20.36
C VAL A 684 1.53 25.82 -21.24
N SER A 685 2.59 26.62 -21.28
CA SER A 685 3.74 26.33 -22.13
C SER A 685 4.51 25.12 -21.62
N PRO A 686 4.83 24.13 -22.47
CA PRO A 686 5.72 23.02 -22.12
C PRO A 686 7.12 23.45 -21.65
N LEU A 687 7.51 24.70 -21.92
CA LEU A 687 8.79 25.29 -21.47
C LEU A 687 8.67 26.06 -20.15
N ARG A 688 7.44 26.30 -19.66
CA ARG A 688 7.11 27.03 -18.42
C ARG A 688 6.23 26.13 -17.52
N GLY A 689 5.10 26.61 -17.01
CA GLY A 689 4.20 25.88 -16.12
C GLY A 689 3.47 24.67 -16.72
N GLY A 690 3.43 24.53 -18.05
CA GLY A 690 2.90 23.34 -18.73
C GLY A 690 3.93 22.23 -18.92
N ASN A 691 5.12 22.37 -18.32
CA ASN A 691 6.16 21.35 -18.36
C ASN A 691 5.75 20.12 -17.53
N ARG A 692 5.74 18.93 -18.14
CA ARG A 692 5.36 17.68 -17.48
C ARG A 692 6.32 17.23 -16.39
N THR A 693 7.60 17.56 -16.51
CA THR A 693 8.55 17.32 -15.41
C THR A 693 8.19 18.16 -14.18
N PHE A 694 7.67 19.38 -14.37
CA PHE A 694 7.21 20.21 -13.24
C PHE A 694 5.95 19.64 -12.59
N GLU A 695 4.95 19.23 -13.38
CA GLU A 695 3.74 18.57 -12.86
C GLU A 695 4.08 17.28 -12.11
N ARG A 696 4.98 16.45 -12.67
CA ARG A 696 5.49 15.25 -12.00
C ARG A 696 6.23 15.57 -10.71
N ASP A 697 7.10 16.58 -10.70
CA ASP A 697 7.83 16.96 -9.49
C ASP A 697 6.86 17.46 -8.40
N LEU A 698 5.83 18.22 -8.77
CA LEU A 698 4.75 18.68 -7.87
C LEU A 698 3.93 17.51 -7.31
N TYR A 699 3.54 16.57 -8.18
CA TYR A 699 2.90 15.32 -7.77
C TYR A 699 3.81 14.54 -6.80
N ASN A 700 5.09 14.34 -7.14
CA ASN A 700 5.99 13.59 -6.27
C ASN A 700 6.25 14.30 -4.92
N MET A 701 6.32 15.63 -4.88
CA MET A 701 6.43 16.38 -3.62
C MET A 701 5.18 16.19 -2.75
N ARG A 702 3.99 16.18 -3.37
CA ARG A 702 2.75 15.82 -2.69
C ARG A 702 2.84 14.42 -2.10
N GLU A 703 3.20 13.43 -2.92
CA GLU A 703 3.28 12.03 -2.51
C GLU A 703 4.28 11.84 -1.38
N ILE A 704 5.40 12.58 -1.34
CA ILE A 704 6.33 12.55 -0.21
C ILE A 704 5.75 13.19 1.04
N ALA A 705 5.08 14.33 0.92
CA ALA A 705 4.47 14.96 2.08
C ALA A 705 3.34 14.09 2.67
N LEU A 706 2.59 13.39 1.82
CA LEU A 706 1.68 12.32 2.21
C LEU A 706 2.45 11.16 2.87
N ALA A 707 3.56 10.70 2.27
CA ALA A 707 4.40 9.62 2.78
C ALA A 707 5.01 9.93 4.14
N GLU A 708 5.42 11.16 4.43
CA GLU A 708 5.91 11.57 5.76
C GLU A 708 4.83 11.36 6.82
N GLN A 709 3.58 11.65 6.46
CA GLN A 709 2.38 11.36 7.26
C GLN A 709 1.90 9.91 7.12
N GLY A 710 2.61 9.10 6.32
CA GLY A 710 2.28 7.72 5.96
C GLY A 710 0.94 7.52 5.28
N SER A 711 0.41 8.56 4.66
CA SER A 711 -0.74 8.48 3.78
C SER A 711 -0.28 8.23 2.33
N CYS A 712 -1.14 7.61 1.52
CA CYS A 712 -0.97 7.55 0.06
C CYS A 712 -2.33 7.73 -0.61
N MET A 713 -2.34 8.26 -1.84
CA MET A 713 -3.55 8.53 -2.59
C MET A 713 -3.59 7.70 -3.87
N LEU A 714 -4.68 6.94 -4.00
CA LEU A 714 -4.87 5.98 -5.08
C LEU A 714 -5.62 6.57 -6.27
N GLY A 715 -5.26 6.08 -7.46
CA GLY A 715 -6.20 6.05 -8.57
C GLY A 715 -6.20 4.66 -9.21
N GLU A 716 -7.37 4.14 -9.58
CA GLU A 716 -7.50 2.77 -10.10
C GLU A 716 -6.84 2.58 -11.47
N ALA A 717 -6.03 1.52 -11.64
CA ALA A 717 -5.61 1.01 -12.96
C ALA A 717 -5.15 -0.47 -13.01
N PRO A 718 -5.86 -1.44 -12.40
CA PRO A 718 -5.50 -2.85 -12.51
C PRO A 718 -5.46 -3.39 -13.96
N ALA A 719 -4.60 -4.38 -14.19
CA ALA A 719 -4.35 -5.10 -15.42
C ALA A 719 -5.43 -6.14 -15.64
N PRO A 720 -5.90 -6.32 -16.89
CA PRO A 720 -6.82 -7.40 -17.21
C PRO A 720 -6.13 -8.75 -17.48
N VAL A 721 -4.91 -9.03 -16.99
CA VAL A 721 -4.15 -10.21 -17.48
C VAL A 721 -4.72 -11.53 -16.96
N SER A 722 -5.25 -11.58 -15.74
CA SER A 722 -5.95 -12.77 -15.21
C SER A 722 -7.44 -12.81 -15.55
N LEU A 723 -8.01 -11.75 -16.15
CA LEU A 723 -9.47 -11.66 -16.38
C LEU A 723 -10.03 -12.79 -17.24
N THR A 724 -9.26 -13.39 -18.14
CA THR A 724 -9.74 -14.57 -18.88
C THR A 724 -9.97 -15.75 -17.96
N GLY A 725 -9.00 -16.07 -17.09
CA GLY A 725 -9.14 -17.16 -16.13
C GLY A 725 -10.19 -16.83 -15.08
N MET A 726 -10.26 -15.57 -14.65
CA MET A 726 -11.28 -15.10 -13.73
C MET A 726 -12.69 -15.20 -14.33
N ALA A 727 -12.87 -14.89 -15.62
CA ALA A 727 -14.14 -15.08 -16.30
C ALA A 727 -14.56 -16.56 -16.30
N ASP A 728 -13.62 -17.49 -16.58
CA ASP A 728 -13.89 -18.93 -16.50
C ASP A 728 -14.30 -19.36 -15.07
N VAL A 729 -13.68 -18.79 -14.03
CA VAL A 729 -14.06 -19.03 -12.63
C VAL A 729 -15.48 -18.50 -12.37
N MET A 730 -15.78 -17.27 -12.81
CA MET A 730 -17.12 -16.68 -12.62
C MET A 730 -18.21 -17.50 -13.30
N GLU A 731 -17.96 -18.04 -14.50
CA GLU A 731 -18.88 -18.94 -15.19
C GLU A 731 -19.13 -20.23 -14.39
N ARG A 732 -18.08 -20.85 -13.83
CA ARG A 732 -18.24 -22.02 -12.94
C ARG A 732 -19.08 -21.72 -11.70
N LYS A 733 -18.92 -20.52 -11.13
CA LYS A 733 -19.59 -20.10 -9.90
C LYS A 733 -21.06 -19.70 -10.11
N PHE A 734 -21.35 -18.94 -11.16
CA PHE A 734 -22.64 -18.26 -11.36
C PHE A 734 -23.37 -18.59 -12.68
N GLY A 735 -22.75 -19.39 -13.55
CA GLY A 735 -23.28 -19.79 -14.87
C GLY A 735 -22.61 -19.04 -16.02
N ASP A 736 -22.70 -19.62 -17.22
CA ASP A 736 -22.02 -19.12 -18.42
C ASP A 736 -22.56 -17.76 -18.88
N PHE A 737 -21.68 -16.91 -19.40
CA PHE A 737 -22.10 -15.72 -20.14
C PHE A 737 -22.71 -16.15 -21.47
N ASN A 738 -23.92 -15.68 -21.78
CA ASN A 738 -24.64 -16.13 -22.98
C ASN A 738 -25.39 -14.96 -23.64
N PRO A 739 -24.94 -14.49 -24.82
CA PRO A 739 -25.60 -13.40 -25.54
C PRO A 739 -27.03 -13.75 -26.01
N ASN A 740 -27.40 -15.04 -26.03
CA ASN A 740 -28.74 -15.48 -26.44
C ASN A 740 -29.77 -15.48 -25.29
N ASP A 741 -29.31 -15.32 -24.04
CA ASP A 741 -30.24 -15.14 -22.91
C ASP A 741 -30.97 -13.81 -23.04
N ASP A 742 -32.16 -13.70 -22.48
CA ASP A 742 -32.83 -12.40 -22.39
C ASP A 742 -32.04 -11.45 -21.47
N ARG A 743 -32.18 -10.13 -21.71
CA ARG A 743 -31.41 -9.11 -20.98
C ARG A 743 -31.62 -9.19 -19.46
N ALA A 744 -32.81 -9.54 -18.96
CA ALA A 744 -33.06 -9.61 -17.52
C ALA A 744 -32.27 -10.76 -16.89
N THR A 745 -32.20 -11.92 -17.55
CA THR A 745 -31.36 -13.05 -17.14
C THR A 745 -29.87 -12.68 -17.16
N GLN A 746 -29.40 -12.00 -18.21
CA GLN A 746 -28.02 -11.53 -18.27
C GLN A 746 -27.66 -10.59 -17.11
N TYR A 747 -28.51 -9.59 -16.85
CA TYR A 747 -28.30 -8.64 -15.76
C TYR A 747 -28.36 -9.31 -14.38
N ALA A 748 -29.32 -10.22 -14.16
CA ALA A 748 -29.42 -10.92 -12.88
C ALA A 748 -28.20 -11.80 -12.57
N ARG A 749 -27.61 -12.44 -13.59
CA ARG A 749 -26.35 -13.19 -13.44
C ARG A 749 -25.17 -12.25 -13.21
N ALA A 750 -25.05 -11.20 -14.02
CA ALA A 750 -23.98 -10.20 -13.90
C ALA A 750 -24.00 -9.52 -12.52
N GLU A 751 -25.17 -9.23 -11.98
CA GLU A 751 -25.31 -8.61 -10.65
C GLU A 751 -24.83 -9.54 -9.53
N LYS A 752 -25.07 -10.86 -9.63
CA LYS A 752 -24.52 -11.83 -8.66
C LYS A 752 -22.99 -11.86 -8.70
N MET A 753 -22.41 -11.88 -9.90
CA MET A 753 -20.96 -11.81 -10.08
C MET A 753 -20.40 -10.48 -9.54
N ARG A 754 -21.07 -9.36 -9.84
CA ARG A 754 -20.68 -8.02 -9.38
C ARG A 754 -20.67 -7.93 -7.86
N ARG A 755 -21.74 -8.38 -7.19
CA ARG A 755 -21.83 -8.39 -5.72
C ARG A 755 -20.76 -9.26 -5.07
N TYR A 756 -20.45 -10.42 -5.64
CA TYR A 756 -19.33 -11.25 -5.16
C TYR A 756 -17.99 -10.52 -5.27
N ILE A 757 -17.71 -9.90 -6.42
CA ILE A 757 -16.48 -9.15 -6.67
C ILE A 757 -16.40 -7.91 -5.77
N ALA A 758 -17.50 -7.16 -5.60
CA ALA A 758 -17.57 -6.01 -4.72
C ALA A 758 -17.27 -6.38 -3.27
N ARG A 759 -17.77 -7.53 -2.80
CA ARG A 759 -17.48 -8.07 -1.46
C ARG A 759 -16.01 -8.47 -1.30
N LYS A 760 -15.41 -9.10 -2.31
CA LYS A 760 -13.97 -9.43 -2.30
C LYS A 760 -13.11 -8.17 -2.32
N ALA A 761 -13.48 -7.17 -3.10
CA ALA A 761 -12.77 -5.90 -3.13
C ALA A 761 -12.91 -5.13 -1.80
N HIS A 762 -14.11 -5.13 -1.19
CA HIS A 762 -14.31 -4.56 0.14
C HIS A 762 -13.45 -5.26 1.19
N TYR A 763 -13.41 -6.59 1.17
CA TYR A 763 -12.52 -7.39 2.03
C TYR A 763 -11.06 -6.96 1.88
N ALA A 764 -10.57 -6.77 0.64
CA ALA A 764 -9.23 -6.30 0.33
C ALA A 764 -8.91 -4.94 0.96
N VAL A 765 -9.84 -3.98 0.80
CA VAL A 765 -9.67 -2.65 1.36
C VAL A 765 -9.67 -2.71 2.88
N ILE A 766 -10.59 -3.42 3.52
CA ILE A 766 -10.61 -3.50 4.99
C ILE A 766 -9.35 -4.17 5.53
N VAL A 767 -8.88 -5.27 4.93
CA VAL A 767 -7.67 -5.95 5.43
C VAL A 767 -6.44 -5.06 5.26
N HIS A 768 -6.39 -4.24 4.21
CA HIS A 768 -5.36 -3.21 3.99
C HIS A 768 -5.45 -2.08 5.04
N GLU A 769 -6.58 -1.39 5.15
CA GLU A 769 -6.72 -0.27 6.09
C GLU A 769 -6.53 -0.70 7.55
N MET A 770 -6.98 -1.92 7.90
CA MET A 770 -6.74 -2.46 9.24
C MET A 770 -5.27 -2.80 9.49
N GLY A 771 -4.50 -3.15 8.44
CA GLY A 771 -3.06 -3.34 8.58
C GLY A 771 -2.33 -2.05 8.96
N HIS A 772 -2.76 -0.90 8.43
CA HIS A 772 -2.26 0.40 8.91
C HIS A 772 -2.54 0.60 10.39
N SER A 773 -3.75 0.29 10.85
CA SER A 773 -4.09 0.36 12.29
C SER A 773 -3.36 -0.67 13.17
N ILE A 774 -2.90 -1.78 12.60
CA ILE A 774 -2.02 -2.74 13.28
C ILE A 774 -0.59 -2.18 13.41
N GLY A 775 -0.22 -1.24 12.55
CA GLY A 775 1.03 -0.49 12.56
C GLY A 775 1.81 -0.52 11.25
N LEU A 776 1.31 -1.16 10.19
CA LEU A 776 2.05 -1.35 8.93
C LEU A 776 2.04 -0.13 8.02
N ARG A 777 3.20 0.26 7.49
CA ARG A 777 3.29 1.13 6.30
C ARG A 777 3.04 0.34 5.01
N HIS A 778 2.77 1.05 3.91
CA HIS A 778 2.73 0.46 2.58
C HIS A 778 4.02 -0.32 2.27
N ASN A 779 3.87 -1.43 1.55
CA ASN A 779 4.97 -2.27 1.08
C ASN A 779 4.77 -2.63 -0.41
N PHE A 780 5.31 -1.80 -1.30
CA PHE A 780 5.19 -1.94 -2.76
C PHE A 780 6.17 -2.97 -3.36
N VAL A 781 6.81 -3.79 -2.52
CA VAL A 781 7.75 -4.84 -2.96
C VAL A 781 7.05 -6.19 -3.14
N SER A 782 5.83 -6.33 -2.63
CA SER A 782 5.10 -7.61 -2.56
C SER A 782 4.96 -8.30 -3.92
N SER A 783 4.59 -7.57 -4.96
CA SER A 783 4.47 -8.05 -6.34
C SER A 783 5.81 -8.44 -6.99
N SER A 784 6.95 -8.02 -6.42
CA SER A 784 8.32 -8.27 -6.90
C SER A 784 9.11 -9.28 -6.03
N ASP A 785 8.68 -9.56 -4.79
CA ASP A 785 9.39 -10.42 -3.85
C ASP A 785 9.13 -11.92 -4.09
N ALA A 786 9.61 -12.43 -5.21
CA ALA A 786 9.38 -13.82 -5.63
C ALA A 786 9.80 -14.88 -4.60
N PHE A 787 10.75 -14.56 -3.74
CA PHE A 787 11.20 -15.43 -2.65
C PHE A 787 10.12 -15.66 -1.59
N ASN A 788 9.24 -14.69 -1.37
CA ASN A 788 8.16 -14.72 -0.38
C ASN A 788 6.76 -14.80 -1.00
N TYR A 789 6.67 -15.12 -2.29
CA TYR A 789 5.39 -15.44 -2.93
C TYR A 789 4.68 -16.61 -2.24
N ARG A 790 3.37 -16.69 -2.45
CA ARG A 790 2.55 -17.78 -1.92
C ARG A 790 2.99 -19.13 -2.53
N PRO A 791 2.94 -20.24 -1.77
CA PRO A 791 3.41 -21.55 -2.26
C PRO A 791 2.73 -22.00 -3.55
N GLN A 792 1.47 -21.62 -3.76
CA GLN A 792 0.70 -21.93 -4.97
C GLN A 792 1.35 -21.40 -6.26
N TYR A 793 2.06 -20.26 -6.20
CA TYR A 793 2.82 -19.75 -7.33
C TYR A 793 3.87 -20.79 -7.76
N TRP A 794 4.68 -21.26 -6.80
CA TRP A 794 5.72 -22.25 -7.06
C TRP A 794 5.15 -23.61 -7.44
N GLN A 795 3.99 -24.01 -6.90
CA GLN A 795 3.29 -25.23 -7.30
C GLN A 795 2.91 -25.21 -8.79
N LEU A 796 2.31 -24.12 -9.25
CA LEU A 796 1.96 -23.94 -10.65
C LEU A 796 3.20 -23.82 -11.53
N ARG A 797 4.21 -23.08 -11.06
CA ARG A 797 5.42 -22.73 -11.84
C ARG A 797 6.36 -23.90 -12.07
N THR A 798 6.44 -24.82 -11.11
CA THR A 798 7.43 -25.93 -11.09
C THR A 798 6.78 -27.31 -11.14
N ASN A 799 5.46 -27.38 -11.40
CA ASN A 799 4.69 -28.61 -11.36
C ASN A 799 4.85 -29.34 -10.00
N ASN A 800 4.51 -28.66 -8.90
CA ASN A 800 4.73 -29.12 -7.51
C ASN A 800 6.20 -29.47 -7.19
N GLY A 801 7.15 -28.73 -7.75
CA GLY A 801 8.59 -28.97 -7.56
C GLY A 801 9.15 -30.15 -8.38
N GLU A 802 8.36 -30.78 -9.25
CA GLU A 802 8.81 -31.90 -10.09
C GLU A 802 9.71 -31.43 -11.25
N ILE A 803 9.64 -30.16 -11.64
CA ILE A 803 10.49 -29.55 -12.68
C ILE A 803 11.60 -28.71 -12.04
N ASP A 804 12.85 -29.15 -12.20
CA ASP A 804 14.06 -28.49 -11.71
C ASP A 804 15.05 -28.11 -12.84
N ALA A 805 14.71 -28.46 -14.08
CA ALA A 805 15.49 -28.14 -15.26
C ALA A 805 15.34 -26.65 -15.61
N GLU A 806 16.46 -25.98 -15.86
CA GLU A 806 16.46 -24.58 -16.30
C GLU A 806 16.18 -24.48 -17.81
N CYS A 807 15.30 -23.56 -18.21
CA CYS A 807 15.15 -23.23 -19.62
C CYS A 807 16.38 -22.46 -20.12
N THR A 808 17.26 -23.13 -20.85
CA THR A 808 18.48 -22.53 -21.42
C THR A 808 18.27 -21.89 -22.80
N ASP A 809 17.11 -22.14 -23.42
CA ASP A 809 16.64 -21.56 -24.69
C ASP A 809 15.09 -21.52 -24.66
N LEU A 810 14.47 -20.96 -25.71
CA LEU A 810 13.01 -20.86 -25.84
C LEU A 810 12.35 -22.25 -25.82
N SER A 811 11.55 -22.50 -24.79
CA SER A 811 10.69 -23.67 -24.66
C SER A 811 9.46 -23.55 -25.55
N GLU A 812 9.00 -24.65 -26.13
CA GLU A 812 7.86 -24.67 -27.06
C GLU A 812 6.52 -24.41 -26.34
N GLY A 813 6.33 -25.01 -25.15
CA GLY A 813 5.09 -24.92 -24.36
C GLY A 813 5.26 -24.57 -22.88
N GLY A 814 6.50 -24.48 -22.39
CA GLY A 814 6.79 -24.12 -21.00
C GLY A 814 6.58 -25.26 -19.98
N GLU A 815 6.28 -26.48 -20.42
CA GLU A 815 6.00 -27.59 -19.50
C GLU A 815 7.23 -28.40 -19.06
N ASP A 816 8.37 -28.31 -19.76
CA ASP A 816 9.52 -29.21 -19.53
C ASP A 816 10.65 -28.59 -18.68
N CYS A 817 10.64 -27.27 -18.48
CA CYS A 817 11.67 -26.53 -17.77
C CYS A 817 11.07 -25.29 -17.11
N THR A 818 11.76 -24.77 -16.10
CA THR A 818 11.42 -23.48 -15.48
C THR A 818 12.51 -22.47 -15.80
N GLY A 819 12.15 -21.28 -16.27
CA GLY A 819 13.12 -20.26 -16.66
C GLY A 819 12.55 -18.84 -16.68
N PRO A 820 13.34 -17.86 -17.16
CA PRO A 820 12.85 -16.51 -17.38
C PRO A 820 11.67 -16.48 -18.35
N ARG A 821 10.70 -15.58 -18.19
CA ARG A 821 9.49 -15.53 -19.05
C ARG A 821 9.76 -15.26 -20.52
N TYR A 822 10.96 -14.80 -20.90
CA TYR A 822 11.38 -14.68 -22.30
C TYR A 822 11.81 -16.01 -22.95
N PHE A 823 12.12 -17.04 -22.15
CA PHE A 823 12.40 -18.42 -22.57
C PHE A 823 11.27 -19.39 -22.23
N ASP A 824 10.53 -19.10 -21.17
CA ASP A 824 9.54 -19.98 -20.57
C ASP A 824 8.14 -19.36 -20.75
N PRO A 825 7.41 -19.77 -21.80
CA PRO A 825 6.06 -19.28 -22.05
C PRO A 825 5.10 -19.82 -20.99
N MET A 826 4.06 -19.06 -20.71
CA MET A 826 3.09 -19.43 -19.68
C MET A 826 2.23 -20.61 -20.13
N THR A 827 2.14 -21.62 -19.27
CA THR A 827 1.37 -22.82 -19.56
C THR A 827 -0.12 -22.57 -19.38
N LYS A 828 -0.95 -23.42 -20.00
CA LYS A 828 -2.41 -23.39 -19.77
C LYS A 828 -2.76 -23.60 -18.30
N ASN A 829 -2.02 -24.45 -17.59
CA ASN A 829 -2.27 -24.73 -16.17
C ASN A 829 -1.98 -23.50 -15.29
N GLU A 830 -0.89 -22.77 -15.55
CA GLU A 830 -0.58 -21.52 -14.83
C GLU A 830 -1.69 -20.47 -15.04
N ARG A 831 -2.10 -20.26 -16.30
CA ARG A 831 -3.10 -19.25 -16.68
C ARG A 831 -4.48 -19.54 -16.10
N ASP A 832 -4.98 -20.75 -16.30
CA ASP A 832 -6.35 -21.12 -15.92
C ASP A 832 -6.54 -21.17 -14.39
N ASN A 833 -5.44 -21.31 -13.65
CA ASN A 833 -5.41 -21.30 -12.19
C ASN A 833 -4.83 -20.00 -11.61
N LEU A 834 -4.88 -18.90 -12.37
CA LEU A 834 -4.62 -17.54 -11.90
C LEU A 834 -3.22 -17.33 -11.26
N ILE A 835 -2.14 -17.83 -11.88
CA ILE A 835 -0.78 -17.76 -11.29
C ILE A 835 -0.39 -16.38 -10.72
N TRP A 836 -0.76 -15.28 -11.39
CA TRP A 836 -0.46 -13.91 -10.92
C TRP A 836 -1.11 -13.54 -9.60
N MET A 837 -2.27 -14.14 -9.29
CA MET A 837 -2.92 -13.98 -7.99
C MET A 837 -1.92 -14.29 -6.87
N PHE A 838 -1.12 -15.35 -7.04
CA PHE A 838 -0.21 -15.86 -6.00
C PHE A 838 1.14 -15.13 -5.91
N MET A 839 1.40 -14.13 -6.77
CA MET A 839 2.58 -13.26 -6.71
C MET A 839 2.43 -12.18 -5.62
N HIS A 840 2.21 -12.61 -4.38
CA HIS A 840 1.78 -11.73 -3.29
C HIS A 840 2.46 -12.12 -1.97
N SER A 841 3.15 -11.18 -1.33
CA SER A 841 3.75 -11.36 0.01
C SER A 841 3.16 -10.47 1.10
N SER A 842 2.44 -9.40 0.73
CA SER A 842 1.81 -8.44 1.65
C SER A 842 0.56 -7.79 1.04
N VAL A 843 -0.47 -7.61 1.85
CA VAL A 843 -1.67 -6.81 1.50
C VAL A 843 -1.39 -5.30 1.48
N MET A 844 -0.22 -4.84 1.96
CA MET A 844 0.20 -3.44 1.97
C MET A 844 0.70 -2.94 0.59
N ASP A 845 0.57 -3.76 -0.44
CA ASP A 845 0.93 -3.43 -1.82
C ASP A 845 -0.27 -2.89 -2.59
N TYR A 846 0.00 -2.06 -3.60
CA TYR A 846 -0.99 -1.65 -4.59
C TYR A 846 -0.80 -2.50 -5.82
N ALA A 847 -1.38 -3.69 -5.78
CA ALA A 847 -1.23 -4.66 -6.84
C ALA A 847 -1.63 -4.08 -8.20
N GLY A 848 -0.87 -4.45 -9.22
CA GLY A 848 -1.22 -4.19 -10.60
C GLY A 848 -2.32 -5.12 -11.12
N GLU A 849 -2.61 -6.26 -10.48
CA GLU A 849 -3.51 -7.29 -11.01
C GLU A 849 -4.78 -7.50 -10.17
N TYR A 850 -5.94 -7.56 -10.84
CA TYR A 850 -7.27 -7.66 -10.20
C TYR A 850 -7.42 -8.78 -9.16
N THR A 851 -6.77 -9.92 -9.38
CA THR A 851 -6.95 -11.10 -8.53
C THR A 851 -6.05 -11.10 -7.30
N GLN A 852 -4.92 -10.37 -7.31
CA GLN A 852 -4.06 -10.23 -6.13
C GLN A 852 -4.80 -9.54 -4.98
N ASP A 853 -5.61 -8.52 -5.31
CA ASP A 853 -6.49 -7.83 -4.35
C ASP A 853 -7.60 -8.76 -3.79
N MET A 854 -7.74 -10.00 -4.25
CA MET A 854 -8.72 -10.96 -3.69
C MET A 854 -8.13 -11.85 -2.59
N LEU A 855 -6.83 -11.72 -2.32
CA LEU A 855 -6.12 -12.45 -1.29
C LEU A 855 -6.14 -11.71 0.05
N GLY A 856 -5.93 -12.49 1.12
CA GLY A 856 -5.68 -11.97 2.46
C GLY A 856 -4.20 -11.76 2.77
N LEU A 857 -3.88 -11.69 4.07
CA LEU A 857 -2.55 -11.49 4.61
C LEU A 857 -1.52 -12.44 3.99
N GLY A 858 -0.38 -11.87 3.59
CA GLY A 858 0.79 -12.59 3.09
C GLY A 858 1.86 -12.81 4.16
N ALA A 859 2.95 -13.48 3.79
CA ALA A 859 4.00 -13.88 4.72
C ALA A 859 4.63 -12.70 5.48
N TYR A 860 4.79 -11.55 4.81
CA TYR A 860 5.32 -10.33 5.43
C TYR A 860 4.37 -9.77 6.49
N ASP A 861 3.07 -9.78 6.27
CA ASP A 861 2.08 -9.21 7.19
C ASP A 861 2.09 -9.95 8.54
N PHE A 862 2.10 -11.28 8.50
CA PHE A 862 2.23 -12.12 9.70
C PHE A 862 3.58 -11.92 10.40
N ALA A 863 4.66 -11.74 9.64
CA ALA A 863 5.99 -11.50 10.20
C ALA A 863 6.08 -10.12 10.87
N ALA A 864 5.52 -9.10 10.25
CA ALA A 864 5.44 -7.75 10.79
C ALA A 864 4.61 -7.72 12.08
N ALA A 865 3.47 -8.39 12.14
CA ALA A 865 2.68 -8.49 13.39
C ALA A 865 3.49 -9.11 14.54
N LYS A 866 4.24 -10.20 14.28
CA LYS A 866 5.15 -10.81 15.28
C LYS A 866 6.25 -9.86 15.74
N MET A 867 6.81 -9.10 14.81
CA MET A 867 7.84 -8.10 15.12
C MET A 867 7.27 -6.92 15.92
N PHE A 868 6.10 -6.39 15.51
CA PHE A 868 5.48 -5.21 16.10
C PHE A 868 4.94 -5.45 17.50
N TYR A 869 4.46 -6.65 17.84
CA TYR A 869 3.83 -6.89 19.14
C TYR A 869 4.65 -7.79 20.07
N GLY A 870 5.72 -8.41 19.56
CA GLY A 870 6.55 -9.34 20.32
C GLY A 870 8.05 -9.23 20.09
N GLU A 871 8.52 -8.25 19.30
CA GLU A 871 9.93 -8.14 18.86
C GLU A 871 10.50 -9.48 18.35
N THR A 872 9.65 -10.31 17.75
CA THR A 872 9.97 -11.70 17.41
C THR A 872 10.05 -11.86 15.90
N VAL A 873 11.14 -12.45 15.43
CA VAL A 873 11.38 -12.72 14.00
C VAL A 873 11.41 -14.22 13.73
N ALA A 874 11.10 -14.59 12.48
CA ALA A 874 11.33 -15.95 12.00
C ALA A 874 12.80 -16.15 11.60
N VAL A 875 13.39 -17.28 11.98
CA VAL A 875 14.73 -17.73 11.56
C VAL A 875 14.62 -19.10 10.91
N TYR A 876 15.43 -19.41 9.89
CA TYR A 876 15.39 -20.72 9.25
C TYR A 876 15.88 -21.82 10.18
N GLU A 877 15.11 -22.90 10.30
CA GLU A 877 15.47 -24.04 11.16
C GLU A 877 16.40 -25.04 10.47
N ASP A 878 16.27 -25.19 9.14
CA ASP A 878 17.04 -26.16 8.36
C ASP A 878 18.55 -25.82 8.37
N ASP A 879 19.38 -26.83 8.65
CA ASP A 879 20.84 -26.71 8.68
C ASP A 879 21.42 -26.19 7.34
N ALA A 880 20.73 -26.41 6.22
CA ALA A 880 21.12 -25.90 4.91
C ALA A 880 21.13 -24.37 4.84
N PHE A 881 20.41 -23.67 5.75
CA PHE A 881 20.34 -22.21 5.82
C PHE A 881 21.21 -21.60 6.92
N LYS A 882 21.88 -22.42 7.74
CA LYS A 882 22.78 -21.93 8.79
C LYS A 882 23.98 -21.20 8.21
N LEU A 883 24.51 -20.27 9.00
CA LEU A 883 25.68 -19.48 8.66
C LEU A 883 26.83 -20.34 8.12
N GLY A 884 27.44 -19.88 7.03
CA GLY A 884 28.55 -20.55 6.36
C GLY A 884 28.13 -21.55 5.28
N THR A 885 26.82 -21.79 5.10
CA THR A 885 26.31 -22.52 3.93
C THR A 885 26.12 -21.59 2.73
N PRO A 886 26.10 -22.14 1.50
CA PRO A 886 25.82 -21.33 0.31
C PRO A 886 24.44 -20.64 0.35
N ARG A 887 23.39 -21.29 0.86
CA ARG A 887 22.06 -20.66 1.01
C ARG A 887 22.08 -19.50 2.01
N SER A 888 22.81 -19.62 3.12
CA SER A 888 22.92 -18.52 4.10
C SER A 888 23.47 -17.24 3.47
N GLN A 889 24.46 -17.37 2.59
CA GLN A 889 25.03 -16.23 1.87
C GLN A 889 24.02 -15.57 0.92
N GLY A 890 23.24 -16.38 0.19
CA GLY A 890 22.17 -15.87 -0.68
C GLY A 890 21.07 -15.15 0.09
N VAL A 891 20.65 -15.73 1.23
CA VAL A 891 19.66 -15.13 2.14
C VAL A 891 20.15 -13.81 2.71
N LEU A 892 21.41 -13.75 3.17
CA LEU A 892 22.02 -12.51 3.67
C LEU A 892 22.16 -11.44 2.59
N SER A 893 22.34 -11.82 1.32
CA SER A 893 22.39 -10.87 0.20
C SER A 893 21.03 -10.21 -0.09
N LYS A 894 19.91 -10.85 0.26
CA LYS A 894 18.56 -10.27 0.15
C LYS A 894 18.17 -9.41 1.36
N MET A 895 18.81 -9.66 2.51
CA MET A 895 18.37 -9.13 3.80
C MET A 895 18.11 -7.62 3.77
N ASP A 896 16.95 -7.22 4.30
CA ASP A 896 16.49 -5.84 4.45
C ASP A 896 16.61 -4.96 3.19
N ASN A 897 16.50 -5.54 1.98
CA ASN A 897 16.59 -4.76 0.74
C ASN A 897 15.48 -5.08 -0.26
N PHE A 898 15.37 -4.21 -1.26
CA PHE A 898 14.43 -4.29 -2.39
C PHE A 898 15.14 -4.24 -3.75
N GLY A 899 16.45 -4.52 -3.80
CA GLY A 899 17.21 -4.54 -5.06
C GLY A 899 17.50 -3.20 -5.75
N GLY A 900 17.04 -2.07 -5.20
CA GLY A 900 17.39 -0.73 -5.68
C GLY A 900 16.99 -0.48 -7.14
N ILE A 901 17.82 0.28 -7.87
CA ILE A 901 17.55 0.68 -9.27
C ILE A 901 17.67 -0.46 -10.30
N LEU A 902 18.12 -1.65 -9.89
CA LEU A 902 18.24 -2.83 -10.77
C LEU A 902 17.28 -3.96 -10.45
N GLY A 903 16.60 -3.90 -9.30
CA GLY A 903 15.79 -4.99 -8.78
C GLY A 903 16.64 -6.09 -8.13
N PHE A 904 15.98 -7.16 -7.72
CA PHE A 904 16.64 -8.25 -7.00
C PHE A 904 17.66 -9.00 -7.86
N SER A 905 18.78 -9.36 -7.25
CA SER A 905 19.78 -10.29 -7.79
C SER A 905 19.87 -11.50 -6.89
N TRP A 906 20.00 -12.69 -7.47
CA TRP A 906 19.91 -13.95 -6.73
C TRP A 906 21.19 -14.77 -6.88
N SER A 907 21.66 -15.28 -5.76
CA SER A 907 22.77 -16.25 -5.69
C SER A 907 22.49 -17.22 -4.53
N ALA A 908 23.14 -18.39 -4.55
CA ALA A 908 23.07 -19.38 -3.48
C ALA A 908 24.48 -19.76 -3.05
N GLY A 909 25.30 -18.73 -2.77
CA GLY A 909 26.70 -18.84 -2.37
C GLY A 909 27.65 -19.05 -3.54
N GLY A 910 28.74 -18.27 -3.57
CA GLY A 910 29.68 -18.20 -4.71
C GLY A 910 29.54 -16.94 -5.55
N GLU A 911 30.25 -16.90 -6.69
CA GLU A 911 30.36 -15.72 -7.56
C GLU A 911 29.37 -15.69 -8.75
N ASP A 912 28.51 -16.71 -8.88
CA ASP A 912 27.59 -16.88 -10.01
C ASP A 912 26.14 -16.59 -9.61
N ASP A 913 25.55 -15.56 -10.22
CA ASP A 913 24.13 -15.23 -10.07
C ASP A 913 23.25 -16.15 -10.92
N PHE A 914 22.01 -16.38 -10.47
CA PHE A 914 20.99 -17.07 -11.26
C PHE A 914 19.70 -16.26 -11.34
N HIS A 915 18.84 -16.63 -12.29
CA HIS A 915 17.55 -15.97 -12.50
C HIS A 915 16.52 -16.37 -11.43
N TYR A 916 15.64 -15.46 -11.00
CA TYR A 916 14.67 -15.69 -9.91
C TYR A 916 13.82 -16.97 -10.13
N SER A 917 13.58 -17.35 -11.38
CA SER A 917 12.85 -18.58 -11.74
C SER A 917 13.49 -19.86 -11.17
N GLN A 918 14.77 -19.81 -10.80
CA GLN A 918 15.50 -20.92 -10.17
C GLN A 918 15.46 -20.89 -8.63
N LEU A 919 14.69 -19.99 -8.00
CA LEU A 919 14.66 -19.88 -6.54
C LEU A 919 14.15 -21.15 -5.86
N ASN A 920 13.09 -21.79 -6.38
CA ASN A 920 12.60 -23.04 -5.81
C ASN A 920 13.68 -24.13 -5.81
N LYS A 921 14.44 -24.28 -6.91
CA LYS A 921 15.54 -25.24 -7.01
C LYS A 921 16.67 -24.96 -6.01
N ASN A 922 16.99 -23.69 -5.80
CA ASN A 922 18.14 -23.30 -4.98
C ASN A 922 17.81 -23.19 -3.49
N PHE A 923 16.54 -22.92 -3.13
CA PHE A 923 16.11 -22.64 -1.76
C PHE A 923 14.93 -23.49 -1.27
N ASP A 924 14.42 -24.43 -2.07
CA ASP A 924 13.31 -25.34 -1.70
C ASP A 924 12.08 -24.58 -1.18
N LEU A 925 11.64 -23.55 -1.92
CA LEU A 925 10.53 -22.68 -1.51
C LEU A 925 9.22 -23.45 -1.30
N ILE A 926 9.05 -24.57 -2.02
CA ILE A 926 8.04 -25.59 -1.74
C ILE A 926 8.68 -26.99 -1.67
N GLN A 927 8.12 -27.84 -0.82
CA GLN A 927 8.54 -29.23 -0.61
C GLN A 927 7.38 -30.10 -0.11
N ASP A 928 7.59 -31.42 -0.03
CA ASP A 928 6.63 -32.38 0.54
C ASP A 928 5.17 -32.21 0.04
N CYS A 929 5.00 -32.10 -1.27
CA CYS A 929 3.68 -31.88 -1.87
C CYS A 929 2.76 -33.10 -1.74
N GLN A 930 1.72 -33.00 -0.91
CA GLN A 930 0.78 -34.08 -0.60
C GLN A 930 -0.57 -33.87 -1.30
N ALA A 931 -1.14 -34.96 -1.81
CA ALA A 931 -2.47 -34.94 -2.41
C ALA A 931 -3.55 -34.63 -1.36
N VAL A 932 -4.49 -33.76 -1.72
CA VAL A 932 -5.60 -33.34 -0.88
C VAL A 932 -6.92 -33.38 -1.65
N SER A 933 -8.04 -33.45 -0.92
CA SER A 933 -9.38 -33.35 -1.51
C SER A 933 -9.96 -31.96 -1.26
N PRO A 934 -10.27 -31.15 -2.30
CA PRO A 934 -10.82 -29.81 -2.13
C PRO A 934 -12.09 -29.76 -1.28
N GLU A 935 -12.95 -30.78 -1.36
CA GLU A 935 -14.19 -30.86 -0.57
C GLU A 935 -13.95 -30.87 0.95
N THR A 936 -12.75 -31.27 1.39
CA THR A 936 -12.39 -31.23 2.82
C THR A 936 -12.03 -29.84 3.33
N PHE A 937 -11.85 -28.87 2.43
CA PHE A 937 -11.50 -27.47 2.72
C PHE A 937 -12.66 -26.50 2.47
N LYS A 938 -13.78 -26.97 1.90
CA LYS A 938 -14.97 -26.15 1.71
C LYS A 938 -15.56 -25.77 3.08
N PRO A 939 -15.74 -24.48 3.40
CA PRO A 939 -16.36 -24.05 4.64
C PRO A 939 -17.80 -24.56 4.77
N ALA A 940 -18.22 -24.95 5.97
CA ALA A 940 -19.58 -25.44 6.19
C ALA A 940 -20.65 -24.35 6.14
N ASP A 941 -20.30 -23.09 6.39
CA ASP A 941 -21.17 -21.92 6.32
C ASP A 941 -21.23 -21.29 4.91
N TRP A 942 -20.62 -21.92 3.90
CA TRP A 942 -20.56 -21.37 2.55
C TRP A 942 -21.95 -21.17 1.93
N ASP A 943 -22.37 -19.91 1.80
CA ASP A 943 -23.64 -19.54 1.18
C ASP A 943 -23.51 -19.48 -0.35
N GLU A 944 -23.94 -20.55 -1.03
CA GLU A 944 -23.93 -20.60 -2.50
C GLU A 944 -24.91 -19.63 -3.16
N ALA A 945 -25.94 -19.16 -2.46
CA ALA A 945 -26.87 -18.16 -3.02
C ALA A 945 -26.20 -16.79 -3.12
N LEU A 946 -25.32 -16.48 -2.17
CA LEU A 946 -24.61 -15.20 -2.09
C LEU A 946 -23.27 -15.22 -2.81
N TYR A 947 -22.50 -16.29 -2.66
CA TYR A 947 -21.13 -16.41 -3.16
C TYR A 947 -20.96 -17.33 -4.38
N GLY A 948 -22.06 -17.91 -4.87
CA GLY A 948 -22.03 -18.91 -5.93
C GLY A 948 -21.40 -20.23 -5.45
N LYS A 949 -21.22 -21.18 -6.37
CA LYS A 949 -20.54 -22.45 -6.03
C LYS A 949 -19.13 -22.16 -5.51
N TRP A 950 -18.68 -22.87 -4.48
CA TRP A 950 -17.32 -22.74 -3.97
C TRP A 950 -16.30 -23.18 -5.03
N ASP A 951 -15.30 -22.34 -5.33
CA ASP A 951 -14.21 -22.65 -6.28
C ASP A 951 -12.91 -22.91 -5.52
N ALA A 952 -12.28 -24.05 -5.79
CA ALA A 952 -11.10 -24.50 -5.05
C ALA A 952 -9.90 -23.56 -5.21
N VAL A 953 -9.73 -22.89 -6.36
CA VAL A 953 -8.60 -22.00 -6.61
C VAL A 953 -8.89 -20.63 -6.01
N LEU A 954 -10.03 -20.02 -6.34
CA LEU A 954 -10.33 -18.63 -5.95
C LEU A 954 -10.77 -18.49 -4.49
N ASP A 955 -11.55 -19.44 -3.96
CA ASP A 955 -12.06 -19.36 -2.59
C ASP A 955 -11.22 -20.18 -1.61
N GLY A 956 -10.70 -21.33 -2.07
CA GLY A 956 -9.93 -22.29 -1.27
C GLY A 956 -8.41 -22.17 -1.35
N HIS A 957 -7.89 -21.41 -2.32
CA HIS A 957 -6.45 -21.30 -2.63
C HIS A 957 -5.74 -22.65 -2.83
N LEU A 958 -6.46 -23.62 -3.40
CA LEU A 958 -5.95 -24.93 -3.78
C LEU A 958 -5.80 -25.00 -5.30
N VAL A 959 -4.56 -25.11 -5.78
CA VAL A 959 -4.27 -25.17 -7.21
C VAL A 959 -4.19 -26.62 -7.70
N PRO A 960 -4.88 -26.98 -8.80
CA PRO A 960 -4.69 -28.26 -9.45
C PRO A 960 -3.43 -28.22 -10.32
N VAL A 961 -2.69 -29.32 -10.29
CA VAL A 961 -1.51 -29.54 -11.11
C VAL A 961 -1.60 -30.95 -11.66
N ASN A 962 -1.54 -31.11 -12.98
CA ASN A 962 -1.79 -32.38 -13.67
C ASN A 962 -3.12 -33.07 -13.30
N GLY A 963 -4.13 -32.27 -12.96
CA GLY A 963 -5.47 -32.75 -12.57
C GLY A 963 -5.58 -33.21 -11.11
N GLU A 964 -4.51 -33.12 -10.32
CA GLU A 964 -4.50 -33.43 -8.89
C GLU A 964 -4.35 -32.16 -8.06
N TYR A 965 -5.09 -32.04 -6.96
CA TYR A 965 -4.89 -30.99 -5.97
C TYR A 965 -3.86 -31.48 -4.96
N LYS A 966 -2.71 -30.79 -4.90
CA LYS A 966 -1.69 -31.04 -3.89
C LYS A 966 -1.49 -29.78 -3.05
N ARG A 967 -1.00 -29.96 -1.82
CA ARG A 967 -0.50 -28.89 -0.96
C ARG A 967 0.93 -29.18 -0.60
N CYS A 968 1.79 -28.17 -0.75
CA CYS A 968 3.20 -28.26 -0.44
C CYS A 968 3.49 -27.48 0.83
N LYS A 969 4.51 -27.92 1.57
CA LYS A 969 5.06 -27.22 2.72
C LYS A 969 6.10 -26.21 2.27
N GLN A 970 6.28 -25.15 3.05
CA GLN A 970 7.42 -24.24 2.88
C GLN A 970 8.61 -24.63 3.78
N GLN A 971 9.72 -23.89 3.67
CA GLN A 971 10.87 -24.08 4.55
C GLN A 971 10.47 -23.87 6.03
N PRO A 972 10.84 -24.82 6.93
CA PRO A 972 10.53 -24.68 8.34
C PRO A 972 11.33 -23.54 8.97
N VAL A 973 10.68 -22.83 9.88
CA VAL A 973 11.25 -21.73 10.63
C VAL A 973 11.20 -22.01 12.14
N ASP A 974 11.98 -21.28 12.89
CA ASP A 974 11.83 -21.09 14.34
C ASP A 974 11.73 -19.59 14.64
N TYR A 975 11.61 -19.23 15.91
CA TYR A 975 11.44 -17.84 16.33
C TYR A 975 12.52 -17.40 17.30
N ALA A 976 13.09 -16.22 17.05
CA ALA A 976 14.09 -15.58 17.89
C ALA A 976 13.68 -14.13 18.20
N ARG A 977 14.15 -13.58 19.31
CA ARG A 977 13.93 -12.16 19.62
C ARG A 977 14.89 -11.31 18.79
N TRP A 978 14.43 -10.15 18.33
CA TRP A 978 15.25 -9.20 17.58
C TRP A 978 16.52 -8.81 18.33
N SER A 979 16.42 -8.61 19.65
CA SER A 979 17.54 -8.25 20.53
C SER A 979 18.61 -9.32 20.62
N ASP A 980 18.28 -10.59 20.34
CA ASP A 980 19.24 -11.70 20.40
C ASP A 980 20.03 -11.86 19.10
N LEU A 981 19.68 -11.09 18.05
CA LEU A 981 20.33 -11.17 16.75
C LEU A 981 21.56 -10.28 16.70
N ARG A 982 22.68 -10.84 16.23
CA ARG A 982 23.86 -10.05 15.85
C ARG A 982 23.83 -9.66 14.39
N THR A 983 24.48 -8.56 14.07
CA THR A 983 24.79 -8.18 12.68
C THR A 983 25.86 -9.14 12.12
N PRO A 984 25.69 -9.68 10.90
CA PRO A 984 26.73 -10.40 10.18
C PRO A 984 28.03 -9.59 10.04
N GLY A 985 29.18 -10.24 10.23
CA GLY A 985 30.49 -9.68 9.93
C GLY A 985 30.93 -9.91 8.49
N ASP A 986 32.11 -9.40 8.10
CA ASP A 986 32.63 -9.56 6.74
C ASP A 986 32.78 -11.04 6.35
N ASP A 987 33.27 -11.88 7.27
CA ASP A 987 33.47 -13.33 7.08
C ASP A 987 32.16 -14.12 6.96
N ASP A 988 31.04 -13.54 7.38
CA ASP A 988 29.71 -14.18 7.33
C ASP A 988 29.06 -14.08 5.94
N THR A 989 29.56 -13.19 5.09
CA THR A 989 29.00 -12.91 3.77
C THR A 989 29.93 -13.36 2.64
N ALA A 990 29.37 -13.75 1.50
CA ALA A 990 30.17 -14.21 0.35
C ALA A 990 31.18 -13.17 -0.16
N ASN A 991 30.90 -11.87 0.04
CA ASN A 991 31.63 -10.77 -0.60
C ASN A 991 32.15 -9.71 0.38
N GLY A 992 32.11 -9.98 1.69
CA GLY A 992 32.55 -9.02 2.72
C GLY A 992 31.72 -7.74 2.78
N PHE A 993 30.44 -7.80 2.41
CA PHE A 993 29.55 -6.65 2.43
C PHE A 993 28.15 -7.04 2.87
N TYR A 994 27.69 -6.41 3.95
CA TYR A 994 26.36 -6.57 4.51
C TYR A 994 25.78 -5.20 4.86
N ARG A 995 24.50 -4.98 4.57
CA ARG A 995 23.75 -3.81 5.04
C ARG A 995 22.34 -4.23 5.41
N GLY A 996 22.09 -4.29 6.70
CA GLY A 996 20.81 -4.63 7.30
C GLY A 996 20.96 -4.65 8.81
N GLY A 997 19.86 -4.95 9.51
CA GLY A 997 19.86 -5.12 10.96
C GLY A 997 20.45 -6.45 11.41
N GLY A 998 20.31 -6.75 12.70
CA GLY A 998 20.65 -8.07 13.27
C GLY A 998 19.94 -9.18 12.50
N SER A 999 20.68 -10.23 12.13
CA SER A 999 20.14 -11.29 11.24
C SER A 999 20.65 -12.69 11.53
N VAL A 1000 21.63 -12.83 12.44
CA VAL A 1000 22.16 -14.13 12.87
C VAL A 1000 21.81 -14.32 14.33
N ASP A 1001 21.13 -15.40 14.66
CA ASP A 1001 20.80 -15.73 16.06
C ASP A 1001 21.98 -16.46 16.76
N PRO A 1002 21.89 -16.73 18.08
CA PRO A 1002 22.94 -17.43 18.82
C PRO A 1002 23.26 -18.85 18.32
N ASP A 1003 22.32 -19.51 17.64
CA ASP A 1003 22.47 -20.85 17.05
C ASP A 1003 22.97 -20.81 15.59
N ASN A 1004 23.40 -19.63 15.11
CA ASN A 1004 23.83 -19.36 13.74
C ASN A 1004 22.76 -19.58 12.67
N ARG A 1005 21.48 -19.53 13.04
CA ARG A 1005 20.35 -19.50 12.12
C ARG A 1005 20.17 -18.09 11.59
N ILE A 1006 19.70 -18.00 10.35
CA ILE A 1006 19.53 -16.73 9.65
C ILE A 1006 18.05 -16.33 9.68
N ARG A 1007 17.78 -15.07 10.00
CA ARG A 1007 16.44 -14.46 9.90
C ARG A 1007 15.86 -14.64 8.50
N VAL A 1008 14.55 -14.83 8.38
CA VAL A 1008 13.86 -14.88 7.09
C VAL A 1008 13.83 -13.49 6.45
N PRO A 1009 14.32 -13.30 5.21
CA PRO A 1009 14.42 -12.00 4.57
C PRO A 1009 13.12 -11.63 3.84
N TYR A 1010 12.37 -10.69 4.39
CA TYR A 1010 11.21 -10.11 3.71
C TYR A 1010 11.59 -8.83 2.93
N GLY A 1011 11.07 -8.67 1.72
CA GLY A 1011 11.24 -7.44 0.93
C GLY A 1011 10.36 -6.32 1.49
N PHE A 1012 10.94 -5.14 1.68
CA PHE A 1012 10.22 -3.97 2.16
C PHE A 1012 10.65 -2.69 1.42
N GLY A 1013 9.67 -1.93 0.94
CA GLY A 1013 9.87 -0.67 0.25
C GLY A 1013 8.56 0.13 0.24
N THR A 1014 8.61 1.35 0.76
CA THR A 1014 7.42 2.16 1.05
C THR A 1014 7.38 3.46 0.23
N ASP A 1015 6.37 4.30 0.46
CA ASP A 1015 5.99 5.49 -0.31
C ASP A 1015 7.16 6.39 -0.76
N SER A 1016 8.12 6.66 0.14
CA SER A 1016 9.29 7.49 -0.16
C SER A 1016 10.21 6.97 -1.29
N TRP A 1017 10.06 5.70 -1.68
CA TRP A 1017 10.85 5.02 -2.73
C TRP A 1017 10.03 4.72 -3.99
N ALA A 1018 8.71 4.91 -3.93
CA ALA A 1018 7.76 4.42 -4.94
C ALA A 1018 7.81 5.22 -6.24
N ASP A 1019 7.80 4.53 -7.38
CA ASP A 1019 7.71 5.14 -8.72
C ASP A 1019 8.88 6.05 -9.13
N LEU A 1020 10.05 5.89 -8.51
CA LEU A 1020 11.24 6.75 -8.77
C LEU A 1020 12.31 6.10 -9.66
N GLY A 1021 12.10 4.87 -10.15
CA GLY A 1021 13.12 4.08 -10.85
C GLY A 1021 13.71 2.93 -10.03
N ASN A 1022 13.27 2.74 -8.78
CA ASN A 1022 13.58 1.55 -7.99
C ASN A 1022 12.73 0.38 -8.51
N LEU A 1023 13.35 -0.61 -9.16
CA LEU A 1023 12.61 -1.55 -10.00
C LEU A 1023 11.64 -2.47 -9.24
N SER A 1024 11.88 -2.71 -7.95
CA SER A 1024 10.98 -3.51 -7.11
C SER A 1024 10.06 -2.67 -6.22
N VAL A 1025 9.95 -1.36 -6.45
CA VAL A 1025 9.10 -0.45 -5.64
C VAL A 1025 8.24 0.40 -6.57
N TYR A 1026 7.35 -0.25 -7.33
CA TYR A 1026 6.38 0.43 -8.16
C TYR A 1026 4.98 0.20 -7.62
N ARG A 1027 4.12 1.22 -7.75
CA ARG A 1027 2.68 1.05 -7.50
C ARG A 1027 2.00 0.47 -8.75
N HIS A 1028 0.97 -0.34 -8.59
CA HIS A 1028 0.21 -0.94 -9.70
C HIS A 1028 1.09 -1.72 -10.67
N ASP A 1029 1.96 -2.58 -10.14
CA ASP A 1029 2.84 -3.42 -10.92
C ASP A 1029 2.59 -4.91 -10.66
N ASN A 1030 3.18 -5.74 -11.51
CA ASN A 1030 3.25 -7.19 -11.30
C ASN A 1030 4.44 -7.73 -12.12
N GLY A 1031 5.42 -8.31 -11.44
CA GLY A 1031 6.61 -8.87 -12.10
C GLY A 1031 7.76 -9.07 -11.13
N ALA A 1032 8.41 -10.22 -11.19
CA ALA A 1032 9.54 -10.56 -10.32
C ALA A 1032 10.90 -10.03 -10.83
N ASP A 1033 10.96 -9.56 -12.07
CA ASP A 1033 12.16 -9.05 -12.72
C ASP A 1033 11.87 -7.83 -13.64
N PRO A 1034 12.91 -7.10 -14.10
CA PRO A 1034 12.73 -5.93 -14.97
C PRO A 1034 12.00 -6.21 -16.30
N TYR A 1035 12.14 -7.42 -16.86
CA TYR A 1035 11.48 -7.78 -18.12
C TYR A 1035 9.98 -7.96 -17.91
N GLU A 1036 9.58 -8.73 -16.90
CA GLU A 1036 8.17 -8.95 -16.59
C GLU A 1036 7.48 -7.64 -16.21
N LEU A 1037 8.14 -6.80 -15.43
CA LEU A 1037 7.64 -5.48 -15.06
C LEU A 1037 7.37 -4.58 -16.27
N PHE A 1038 8.32 -4.49 -17.20
CA PHE A 1038 8.18 -3.62 -18.38
C PHE A 1038 7.15 -4.20 -19.35
N ASP A 1039 7.14 -5.53 -19.52
CA ASP A 1039 6.09 -6.19 -20.28
C ASP A 1039 4.71 -5.95 -19.68
N PHE A 1040 4.59 -5.94 -18.36
CA PHE A 1040 3.37 -5.63 -17.65
C PHE A 1040 2.89 -4.20 -17.91
N PHE A 1041 3.76 -3.19 -17.80
CA PHE A 1041 3.39 -1.81 -18.10
C PHE A 1041 2.97 -1.61 -19.56
N ILE A 1042 3.70 -2.22 -20.50
CA ILE A 1042 3.34 -2.20 -21.93
C ILE A 1042 1.99 -2.89 -22.14
N SER A 1043 1.80 -4.08 -21.55
CA SER A 1043 0.56 -4.85 -21.65
C SER A 1043 -0.64 -4.06 -21.15
N GLN A 1044 -0.53 -3.48 -19.96
CA GLN A 1044 -1.58 -2.68 -19.37
C GLN A 1044 -1.95 -1.49 -20.26
N GLN A 1045 -0.97 -0.71 -20.71
CA GLN A 1045 -1.23 0.46 -21.55
C GLN A 1045 -1.89 0.08 -22.89
N GLU A 1046 -1.45 -1.01 -23.52
CA GLU A 1046 -1.97 -1.42 -24.83
C GLU A 1046 -3.36 -2.03 -24.75
N ILE A 1047 -3.65 -2.79 -23.68
CA ILE A 1047 -4.98 -3.38 -23.48
C ILE A 1047 -5.96 -2.32 -22.99
N ASN A 1048 -5.59 -1.47 -22.02
CA ASN A 1048 -6.54 -0.50 -21.47
C ASN A 1048 -6.88 0.67 -22.39
N HIS A 1049 -6.17 0.85 -23.52
CA HIS A 1049 -6.41 1.93 -24.48
C HIS A 1049 -7.89 2.18 -24.80
N ILE A 1050 -8.65 1.13 -25.10
CA ILE A 1050 -10.07 1.25 -25.49
C ILE A 1050 -10.96 1.72 -24.32
N PHE A 1051 -10.53 1.46 -23.08
CA PHE A 1051 -11.26 1.83 -21.87
C PHE A 1051 -10.81 3.17 -21.29
N ASP A 1052 -9.55 3.53 -21.47
CA ASP A 1052 -8.96 4.73 -20.87
C ASP A 1052 -9.01 5.92 -21.80
N ASN A 1053 -8.79 5.74 -23.12
CA ASN A 1053 -8.72 6.82 -24.08
C ASN A 1053 -10.07 7.19 -24.71
N TYR A 1054 -11.15 6.44 -24.46
CA TYR A 1054 -12.48 6.73 -24.99
C TYR A 1054 -13.44 7.22 -23.91
N ARG A 1055 -14.32 8.14 -24.28
CA ARG A 1055 -15.34 8.74 -23.41
C ARG A 1055 -16.30 7.71 -22.87
N ARG A 1056 -16.83 6.81 -23.73
CA ARG A 1056 -17.76 5.73 -23.33
C ARG A 1056 -18.99 6.26 -22.58
N ASN A 1057 -19.57 7.35 -23.09
CA ASN A 1057 -20.64 8.10 -22.41
C ASN A 1057 -20.31 8.57 -20.97
N ARG A 1058 -19.04 8.56 -20.54
CA ARG A 1058 -18.65 9.10 -19.24
C ARG A 1058 -18.63 10.62 -19.32
N GLN A 1059 -19.51 11.28 -18.55
CA GLN A 1059 -19.53 12.74 -18.47
C GLN A 1059 -18.21 13.31 -17.90
N GLY A 1060 -17.56 12.57 -17.00
CA GLY A 1060 -16.26 12.95 -16.42
C GLY A 1060 -15.04 12.64 -17.29
N PHE A 1061 -15.21 12.19 -18.53
CA PHE A 1061 -14.07 11.96 -19.42
C PHE A 1061 -13.36 13.28 -19.72
N SER A 1062 -12.03 13.29 -19.58
CA SER A 1062 -11.18 14.38 -20.02
C SER A 1062 -9.96 13.86 -20.76
N VAL A 1063 -9.54 14.59 -21.78
CA VAL A 1063 -8.31 14.30 -22.53
C VAL A 1063 -7.11 14.33 -21.60
N ARG A 1064 -7.05 15.31 -20.69
CA ARG A 1064 -5.99 15.45 -19.69
C ARG A 1064 -5.84 14.20 -18.84
N SER A 1065 -6.92 13.68 -18.27
CA SER A 1065 -6.86 12.48 -17.41
C SER A 1065 -6.40 11.24 -18.18
N ALA A 1066 -6.84 11.05 -19.43
CA ALA A 1066 -6.41 9.93 -20.26
C ALA A 1066 -4.91 10.02 -20.63
N VAL A 1067 -4.44 11.22 -20.95
CA VAL A 1067 -3.06 11.51 -21.32
C VAL A 1067 -2.12 11.40 -20.11
N ASN A 1068 -2.46 12.03 -18.98
CA ASN A 1068 -1.67 11.98 -17.75
C ASN A 1068 -1.57 10.56 -17.21
N ARG A 1069 -2.66 9.76 -17.32
CA ARG A 1069 -2.64 8.34 -16.99
C ARG A 1069 -1.59 7.58 -17.80
N THR A 1070 -1.58 7.77 -19.12
CA THR A 1070 -0.63 7.09 -20.02
C THR A 1070 0.82 7.49 -19.72
N LEU A 1071 1.06 8.78 -19.49
CA LEU A 1071 2.39 9.30 -19.21
C LEU A 1071 2.90 8.82 -17.83
N GLY A 1072 2.20 9.17 -16.76
CA GLY A 1072 2.68 8.94 -15.39
C GLY A 1072 2.62 7.47 -14.95
N ARG A 1073 1.58 6.71 -15.34
CA ARG A 1073 1.43 5.32 -14.85
C ARG A 1073 2.33 4.30 -15.55
N TYR A 1074 2.70 4.56 -16.80
CA TYR A 1074 3.39 3.57 -17.63
C TYR A 1074 4.71 4.11 -18.16
N ASN A 1075 4.65 5.18 -18.95
CA ASN A 1075 5.81 5.67 -19.69
C ASN A 1075 6.93 6.20 -18.78
N GLU A 1076 6.58 6.96 -17.75
CA GLU A 1076 7.57 7.54 -16.84
C GLU A 1076 8.26 6.47 -15.98
N LYS A 1077 7.53 5.45 -15.52
CA LYS A 1077 8.08 4.30 -14.80
C LYS A 1077 9.08 3.53 -15.67
N MET A 1078 8.70 3.21 -16.91
CA MET A 1078 9.61 2.55 -17.86
C MET A 1078 10.85 3.39 -18.16
N ARG A 1079 10.69 4.71 -18.34
CA ARG A 1079 11.82 5.63 -18.52
C ARG A 1079 12.75 5.58 -17.32
N ASP A 1080 12.23 5.76 -16.11
CA ASP A 1080 13.04 5.86 -14.89
C ASP A 1080 13.72 4.54 -14.53
N GLY A 1081 13.03 3.41 -14.73
CA GLY A 1081 13.64 2.09 -14.62
C GLY A 1081 14.76 1.83 -15.63
N ALA A 1082 14.62 2.31 -16.88
CA ALA A 1082 15.65 2.14 -17.91
C ALA A 1082 16.91 2.98 -17.65
N LYS A 1083 16.78 4.13 -16.97
CA LYS A 1083 17.92 5.02 -16.65
C LYS A 1083 18.97 4.36 -15.75
N GLY A 1084 18.58 3.44 -14.87
CA GLY A 1084 19.49 2.82 -13.91
C GLY A 1084 20.70 2.16 -14.57
N LEU A 1085 20.50 1.52 -15.72
CA LEU A 1085 21.58 0.91 -16.51
C LEU A 1085 22.57 1.94 -17.06
N GLY A 1086 22.09 3.14 -17.41
CA GLY A 1086 22.93 4.25 -17.87
C GLY A 1086 23.91 4.74 -16.79
N LEU A 1087 23.45 4.82 -15.53
CA LEU A 1087 24.32 5.13 -14.38
C LEU A 1087 25.42 4.07 -14.24
N LEU A 1088 25.05 2.79 -14.28
CA LEU A 1088 26.02 1.70 -14.16
C LEU A 1088 27.03 1.68 -15.30
N LYS A 1089 26.60 1.96 -16.54
CA LYS A 1089 27.53 2.09 -17.67
C LYS A 1089 28.64 3.10 -17.38
N ASN A 1090 28.31 4.24 -16.75
CA ASN A 1090 29.28 5.25 -16.36
C ASN A 1090 30.18 4.78 -15.21
N ILE A 1091 29.61 4.20 -14.15
CA ILE A 1091 30.40 3.70 -13.01
C ILE A 1091 31.38 2.61 -13.45
N TYR A 1092 30.95 1.67 -14.29
CA TYR A 1092 31.82 0.61 -14.83
C TYR A 1092 32.84 1.14 -15.83
N ARG A 1093 32.58 2.28 -16.48
CA ARG A 1093 33.58 2.98 -17.30
C ARG A 1093 34.71 3.53 -16.44
N ASP A 1094 34.38 4.21 -15.35
CA ASP A 1094 35.37 4.75 -14.43
C ASP A 1094 36.14 3.63 -13.73
N PHE A 1095 35.45 2.55 -13.35
CA PHE A 1095 36.09 1.34 -12.84
C PHE A 1095 37.08 0.74 -13.85
N ALA A 1096 36.67 0.50 -15.11
CA ALA A 1096 37.53 -0.07 -16.14
C ALA A 1096 38.81 0.78 -16.33
N LEU A 1097 38.66 2.10 -16.39
CA LEU A 1097 39.79 3.03 -16.46
C LEU A 1097 40.69 2.94 -15.22
N SER A 1098 40.12 2.79 -14.02
CA SER A 1098 40.88 2.68 -12.77
C SER A 1098 41.74 1.42 -12.67
N VAL A 1099 41.31 0.33 -13.31
CA VAL A 1099 42.06 -0.94 -13.41
C VAL A 1099 42.90 -1.03 -14.70
N ASN A 1100 43.07 0.08 -15.43
CA ASN A 1100 43.81 0.18 -16.70
C ASN A 1100 43.30 -0.75 -17.82
N TYR A 1101 41.97 -0.92 -17.91
CA TYR A 1101 41.34 -1.72 -18.95
C TYR A 1101 40.56 -0.83 -19.93
N ASP A 1102 40.57 -1.15 -21.24
CA ASP A 1102 39.76 -0.41 -22.23
C ASP A 1102 38.28 -0.70 -22.01
N PHE A 1103 37.50 0.35 -21.72
CA PHE A 1103 36.06 0.25 -21.56
C PHE A 1103 35.36 -0.41 -22.77
N ASN A 1104 35.84 -0.16 -23.99
CA ASN A 1104 35.25 -0.71 -25.22
C ASN A 1104 35.52 -2.21 -25.41
N GLU A 1105 36.41 -2.79 -24.61
CA GLU A 1105 36.68 -4.23 -24.54
C GLU A 1105 36.05 -4.84 -23.27
N PHE A 1106 35.94 -4.07 -22.19
CA PHE A 1106 35.39 -4.51 -20.91
C PHE A 1106 33.85 -4.57 -20.88
N TRP A 1107 33.17 -3.48 -21.25
CA TRP A 1107 31.71 -3.37 -21.15
C TRP A 1107 30.98 -4.44 -21.98
N PRO A 1108 31.43 -4.81 -23.19
CA PRO A 1108 30.81 -5.89 -23.95
C PRO A 1108 30.81 -7.27 -23.29
N VAL A 1109 31.72 -7.53 -22.35
CA VAL A 1109 31.75 -8.77 -21.56
C VAL A 1109 30.91 -8.63 -20.30
N ILE A 1110 31.05 -7.52 -19.59
CA ILE A 1110 30.43 -7.32 -18.27
C ILE A 1110 28.94 -7.06 -18.36
N ALA A 1111 28.48 -6.26 -19.34
CA ALA A 1111 27.08 -5.88 -19.40
C ALA A 1111 26.14 -7.07 -19.66
N PRO A 1112 26.42 -7.96 -20.64
CA PRO A 1112 25.62 -9.17 -20.83
C PRO A 1112 25.73 -10.18 -19.67
N LEU A 1113 26.84 -10.16 -18.92
CA LEU A 1113 27.05 -11.04 -17.78
C LEU A 1113 26.27 -10.58 -16.53
N PHE A 1114 26.21 -9.27 -16.26
CA PHE A 1114 25.68 -8.74 -15.01
C PHE A 1114 24.29 -8.09 -15.12
N PHE A 1115 23.92 -7.56 -16.28
CA PHE A 1115 22.75 -6.68 -16.45
C PHE A 1115 21.83 -7.11 -17.59
N LYS A 1116 21.82 -8.40 -17.91
CA LYS A 1116 21.12 -8.98 -19.05
C LYS A 1116 19.64 -8.62 -19.08
N GLU A 1117 18.96 -8.76 -17.95
CA GLU A 1117 17.53 -8.46 -17.79
C GLU A 1117 17.26 -6.96 -17.92
N ASN A 1118 18.10 -6.11 -17.32
CA ASN A 1118 17.98 -4.65 -17.44
C ASN A 1118 18.24 -4.16 -18.87
N ILE A 1119 19.17 -4.78 -19.61
CA ILE A 1119 19.42 -4.48 -21.03
C ILE A 1119 18.18 -4.81 -21.85
N LEU A 1120 17.58 -5.99 -21.62
CA LEU A 1120 16.38 -6.42 -22.33
C LEU A 1120 15.20 -5.48 -22.05
N ALA A 1121 14.95 -5.15 -20.78
CA ALA A 1121 13.91 -4.21 -20.36
C ALA A 1121 14.13 -2.81 -20.98
N SER A 1122 15.37 -2.30 -20.96
CA SER A 1122 15.70 -1.02 -21.61
C SER A 1122 15.42 -1.03 -23.11
N GLY A 1123 15.71 -2.16 -23.77
CA GLY A 1123 15.35 -2.39 -25.18
C GLY A 1123 13.84 -2.37 -25.40
N LEU A 1124 13.05 -3.03 -24.54
CA LEU A 1124 11.58 -3.03 -24.60
C LEU A 1124 11.02 -1.60 -24.48
N ALA A 1125 11.54 -0.79 -23.56
CA ALA A 1125 11.12 0.60 -23.40
C ALA A 1125 11.46 1.43 -24.64
N PHE A 1126 12.67 1.30 -25.19
CA PHE A 1126 13.07 1.99 -26.41
C PHE A 1126 12.18 1.62 -27.60
N ASP A 1127 11.93 0.32 -27.81
CA ASP A 1127 11.05 -0.18 -28.86
C ASP A 1127 9.61 0.31 -28.66
N HIS A 1128 9.13 0.31 -27.41
CA HIS A 1128 7.79 0.80 -27.08
C HIS A 1128 7.63 2.29 -27.39
N PHE A 1129 8.57 3.13 -26.96
CA PHE A 1129 8.54 4.56 -27.24
C PHE A 1129 8.68 4.84 -28.74
N THR A 1130 9.57 4.12 -29.44
CA THR A 1130 9.70 4.23 -30.90
C THR A 1130 8.41 3.85 -31.62
N ARG A 1131 7.72 2.80 -31.15
CA ARG A 1131 6.39 2.42 -31.66
C ARG A 1131 5.35 3.50 -31.39
N GLN A 1132 5.29 4.08 -30.19
CA GLN A 1132 4.38 5.20 -29.88
C GLN A 1132 4.60 6.37 -30.84
N LEU A 1133 5.85 6.75 -31.08
CA LEU A 1133 6.21 7.82 -32.02
C LEU A 1133 5.77 7.49 -33.45
N ALA A 1134 6.06 6.27 -33.93
CA ALA A 1134 5.75 5.82 -35.28
C ALA A 1134 4.30 5.32 -35.47
N ARG A 1135 3.48 5.33 -34.42
CA ARG A 1135 2.14 4.73 -34.41
C ARG A 1135 1.23 5.34 -35.49
N PRO A 1136 0.67 4.56 -36.42
CA PRO A 1136 -0.20 5.10 -37.46
C PRO A 1136 -1.63 5.32 -36.95
N GLU A 1137 -2.41 6.05 -37.75
CA GLU A 1137 -3.86 6.10 -37.63
C GLU A 1137 -4.46 4.70 -37.77
N HIS A 1138 -5.61 4.43 -37.16
CA HIS A 1138 -6.28 3.14 -37.32
C HIS A 1138 -7.22 3.14 -38.53
N GLY A 1139 -7.60 1.95 -39.01
CA GLY A 1139 -8.53 1.77 -40.12
C GLY A 1139 -7.85 1.49 -41.46
N GLU A 1140 -8.60 1.73 -42.55
CA GLU A 1140 -8.17 1.40 -43.92
C GLU A 1140 -7.06 2.31 -44.40
N HIS A 1141 -6.03 1.72 -45.01
CA HIS A 1141 -4.90 2.44 -45.58
C HIS A 1141 -4.72 2.05 -47.04
N PHE A 1142 -4.47 3.06 -47.87
CA PHE A 1142 -4.30 2.91 -49.31
C PHE A 1142 -3.04 3.65 -49.78
N ARG A 1143 -2.61 3.41 -51.02
CA ARG A 1143 -1.47 4.11 -51.62
C ARG A 1143 -1.96 5.17 -52.61
N ILE A 1144 -1.39 6.37 -52.53
CA ILE A 1144 -1.56 7.40 -53.55
C ILE A 1144 -0.56 7.15 -54.69
N GLN A 1145 -1.01 7.28 -55.93
CA GLN A 1145 -0.14 7.08 -57.10
C GLN A 1145 1.05 8.07 -57.06
N GLY A 1146 2.27 7.53 -56.98
CA GLY A 1146 3.50 8.32 -56.87
C GLY A 1146 3.99 8.61 -55.44
N ASP A 1147 3.22 8.23 -54.42
CA ASP A 1147 3.63 8.26 -53.00
C ASP A 1147 4.10 6.86 -52.57
N GLY A 1148 5.24 6.80 -51.87
CA GLY A 1148 5.79 5.56 -51.32
C GLY A 1148 5.13 5.12 -50.01
N VAL A 1149 4.33 5.99 -49.39
CA VAL A 1149 3.75 5.80 -48.05
C VAL A 1149 2.26 5.45 -48.14
N LEU A 1150 1.82 4.54 -47.28
CA LEU A 1150 0.40 4.23 -47.11
C LEU A 1150 -0.27 5.34 -46.29
N ARG A 1151 -1.42 5.82 -46.76
CA ARG A 1151 -2.19 6.91 -46.14
C ARG A 1151 -3.48 6.35 -45.58
N SER A 1152 -3.91 6.83 -44.42
CA SER A 1152 -5.22 6.51 -43.84
C SER A 1152 -6.33 7.03 -44.73
N ALA A 1153 -7.36 6.21 -44.95
CA ALA A 1153 -8.59 6.61 -45.62
C ALA A 1153 -9.41 7.62 -44.78
N ARG A 1154 -9.24 7.62 -43.44
CA ARG A 1154 -9.90 8.57 -42.54
C ARG A 1154 -9.39 10.00 -42.70
N ASP A 1155 -8.09 10.13 -42.98
CA ASP A 1155 -7.42 11.44 -43.08
C ASP A 1155 -7.40 11.99 -44.52
N PHE A 1156 -7.90 11.21 -45.48
CA PHE A 1156 -7.79 11.56 -46.88
C PHE A 1156 -8.98 12.39 -47.37
N THR A 1157 -8.70 13.59 -47.86
CA THR A 1157 -9.73 14.52 -48.35
C THR A 1157 -10.31 14.16 -49.73
N GLY A 1158 -9.74 13.17 -50.42
CA GLY A 1158 -10.18 12.72 -51.75
C GLY A 1158 -10.86 11.35 -51.72
N ASN A 1159 -11.05 10.73 -52.89
CA ASN A 1159 -11.50 9.34 -52.95
C ASN A 1159 -10.34 8.42 -52.60
N ALA A 1160 -10.44 7.72 -51.48
CA ALA A 1160 -9.48 6.68 -51.12
C ALA A 1160 -9.37 5.64 -52.25
N GLY A 1161 -8.15 5.20 -52.52
CA GLY A 1161 -7.88 4.11 -53.47
C GLY A 1161 -8.27 2.74 -52.89
N GLU A 1162 -7.82 1.68 -53.54
CA GLU A 1162 -7.99 0.32 -53.00
C GLU A 1162 -7.29 0.19 -51.63
N THR A 1163 -8.03 -0.28 -50.63
CA THR A 1163 -7.50 -0.60 -49.30
C THR A 1163 -6.43 -1.69 -49.44
N LEU A 1164 -5.19 -1.34 -49.12
CA LEU A 1164 -4.04 -2.26 -49.18
C LEU A 1164 -3.78 -2.93 -47.83
N VAL A 1165 -4.08 -2.24 -46.73
CA VAL A 1165 -4.00 -2.79 -45.37
C VAL A 1165 -5.04 -2.12 -44.49
N THR A 1166 -5.61 -2.87 -43.54
CA THR A 1166 -6.46 -2.32 -42.49
C THR A 1166 -5.74 -2.44 -41.17
N ILE A 1167 -5.37 -1.30 -40.59
CA ILE A 1167 -4.67 -1.24 -39.32
C ILE A 1167 -5.72 -1.32 -38.20
N PRO A 1168 -5.59 -2.25 -37.23
CA PRO A 1168 -6.54 -2.33 -36.14
C PRO A 1168 -6.36 -1.18 -35.15
N ASN A 1169 -7.42 -0.88 -34.38
CA ASN A 1169 -7.39 0.09 -33.29
C ASN A 1169 -6.93 -0.58 -31.97
N GLY A 1170 -5.78 -0.18 -31.45
CA GLY A 1170 -5.18 -0.75 -30.24
C GLY A 1170 -4.64 -2.18 -30.41
N ALA A 1171 -4.44 -2.88 -29.30
CA ALA A 1171 -3.93 -4.25 -29.30
C ALA A 1171 -4.91 -5.25 -29.95
N THR A 1172 -4.39 -6.17 -30.76
CA THR A 1172 -5.18 -7.22 -31.44
C THR A 1172 -4.52 -8.59 -31.37
N GLY A 1173 -5.31 -9.63 -31.08
CA GLY A 1173 -4.81 -11.00 -31.05
C GLY A 1173 -4.81 -11.65 -32.43
N PHE A 1174 -3.65 -11.77 -33.09
CA PHE A 1174 -3.49 -12.65 -34.25
C PHE A 1174 -2.89 -14.01 -33.81
N VAL A 1175 -2.93 -15.00 -34.72
CA VAL A 1175 -2.83 -16.46 -34.48
C VAL A 1175 -1.68 -16.91 -33.56
N GLU A 1176 -0.57 -16.16 -33.45
CA GLU A 1176 0.59 -16.53 -32.62
C GLU A 1176 1.14 -15.42 -31.70
N GLN A 1177 0.86 -14.13 -31.95
CA GLN A 1177 1.33 -12.98 -31.15
C GLN A 1177 0.29 -11.83 -31.13
N VAL A 1178 0.36 -10.96 -30.13
CA VAL A 1178 -0.49 -9.76 -30.04
C VAL A 1178 0.09 -8.66 -30.92
N GLY A 1179 -0.62 -8.30 -31.99
CA GLY A 1179 -0.27 -7.18 -32.85
C GLY A 1179 -0.71 -5.86 -32.22
N ILE A 1180 0.23 -4.97 -31.95
CA ILE A 1180 -0.06 -3.61 -31.48
C ILE A 1180 -0.46 -2.76 -32.68
N GLY A 1181 -1.73 -2.35 -32.72
CA GLY A 1181 -2.31 -1.59 -33.83
C GLY A 1181 -2.00 -0.10 -33.82
N GLY A 1182 -2.72 0.61 -34.69
CA GLY A 1182 -2.80 2.06 -34.71
C GLY A 1182 -3.69 2.60 -33.59
N ARG A 1183 -3.69 3.91 -33.41
CA ARG A 1183 -4.61 4.62 -32.51
C ARG A 1183 -5.08 5.88 -33.22
N PRO A 1184 -6.28 6.42 -32.90
CA PRO A 1184 -6.67 7.74 -33.37
C PRO A 1184 -5.55 8.75 -33.08
N VAL A 1185 -5.20 9.59 -34.04
CA VAL A 1185 -4.21 10.65 -33.86
C VAL A 1185 -4.88 11.89 -33.23
N GLU A 1186 -6.13 12.13 -33.59
CA GLU A 1186 -6.96 13.26 -33.20
C GLU A 1186 -7.76 13.02 -31.91
N ASN A 1187 -8.20 14.12 -31.28
CA ASN A 1187 -9.30 14.10 -30.34
C ASN A 1187 -10.60 14.25 -31.13
N GLN A 1188 -11.31 13.16 -31.37
CA GLN A 1188 -12.51 13.19 -32.20
C GLN A 1188 -13.65 13.87 -31.44
N LEU A 1189 -14.37 14.78 -32.11
CA LEU A 1189 -15.64 15.32 -31.63
C LEU A 1189 -16.80 14.44 -32.11
N SER A 1190 -17.92 14.45 -31.39
CA SER A 1190 -19.14 13.80 -31.89
C SER A 1190 -19.63 14.44 -33.18
N GLU A 1191 -20.36 13.67 -33.98
CA GLU A 1191 -21.07 14.13 -35.16
C GLU A 1191 -22.60 13.92 -35.02
N THR A 1192 -23.04 13.46 -33.85
CA THR A 1192 -24.42 12.98 -33.62
C THR A 1192 -25.16 13.73 -32.53
N ASN A 1193 -24.48 14.66 -31.84
CA ASN A 1193 -25.02 15.49 -30.78
C ASN A 1193 -25.37 16.92 -31.27
N GLY A 1194 -25.16 17.24 -32.55
CA GLY A 1194 -25.59 18.48 -33.18
C GLY A 1194 -24.77 19.67 -32.71
N GLU A 1195 -25.41 20.75 -32.23
CA GLU A 1195 -24.68 21.92 -31.70
C GLU A 1195 -23.70 21.55 -30.57
N TYR A 1196 -24.01 20.50 -29.81
CA TYR A 1196 -23.20 20.03 -28.70
C TYR A 1196 -22.02 19.13 -29.11
N ASP A 1197 -21.83 18.86 -30.40
CA ASP A 1197 -20.69 18.09 -30.94
C ASP A 1197 -19.35 18.69 -30.47
N SER A 1198 -19.25 20.02 -30.46
CA SER A 1198 -18.10 20.79 -29.97
C SER A 1198 -17.81 20.61 -28.47
N GLN A 1199 -18.77 20.12 -27.69
CA GLN A 1199 -18.64 19.87 -26.25
C GLN A 1199 -18.47 18.38 -25.93
N TYR A 1200 -18.46 17.54 -26.97
CA TYR A 1200 -18.50 16.09 -26.85
C TYR A 1200 -17.27 15.46 -27.50
N THR A 1201 -16.12 15.58 -26.83
CA THR A 1201 -14.91 14.84 -27.20
C THR A 1201 -15.09 13.34 -26.93
N ILE A 1202 -15.00 12.52 -27.98
CA ILE A 1202 -15.21 11.06 -27.96
C ILE A 1202 -13.96 10.33 -27.47
N ASN A 1203 -12.76 10.81 -27.81
CA ASN A 1203 -11.51 10.14 -27.43
C ASN A 1203 -10.34 11.11 -27.22
N ALA A 1204 -9.30 10.61 -26.58
CA ALA A 1204 -7.98 11.21 -26.49
C ALA A 1204 -7.05 10.56 -27.54
N GLY A 1205 -6.55 11.36 -28.47
CA GLY A 1205 -5.68 10.92 -29.57
C GLY A 1205 -4.23 10.65 -29.15
N SER A 1206 -3.50 9.94 -30.01
CA SER A 1206 -2.09 9.57 -29.81
C SER A 1206 -1.10 10.71 -30.08
N TYR A 1207 -1.58 11.90 -30.50
CA TYR A 1207 -0.74 13.10 -30.67
C TYR A 1207 0.14 13.38 -29.44
N TYR A 1208 -0.43 13.27 -28.23
CA TYR A 1208 0.27 13.53 -26.99
C TYR A 1208 1.34 12.49 -26.68
N GLU A 1209 1.05 11.20 -26.91
CA GLU A 1209 2.03 10.11 -26.76
C GLU A 1209 3.26 10.39 -27.65
N LYS A 1210 3.02 10.73 -28.93
CA LYS A 1210 4.08 11.06 -29.89
C LYS A 1210 4.92 12.25 -29.46
N MET A 1211 4.27 13.31 -28.97
CA MET A 1211 4.96 14.50 -28.46
C MET A 1211 5.82 14.17 -27.24
N TYR A 1212 5.29 13.41 -26.29
CA TYR A 1212 6.02 13.06 -25.07
C TYR A 1212 7.11 12.02 -25.28
N THR A 1213 7.04 11.18 -26.32
CA THR A 1213 8.15 10.27 -26.66
C THR A 1213 9.48 11.02 -26.79
N ALA A 1214 9.49 12.21 -27.39
CA ALA A 1214 10.70 13.01 -27.52
C ALA A 1214 11.28 13.40 -26.13
N MET A 1215 10.41 13.76 -25.18
CA MET A 1215 10.80 14.02 -23.79
C MET A 1215 11.33 12.74 -23.11
N LEU A 1216 10.60 11.63 -23.21
CA LEU A 1216 10.95 10.35 -22.58
C LEU A 1216 12.31 9.81 -23.06
N LEU A 1217 12.65 10.01 -24.34
CA LEU A 1217 13.92 9.57 -24.91
C LEU A 1217 15.10 10.53 -24.67
N THR A 1218 14.85 11.77 -24.23
CA THR A 1218 15.90 12.82 -24.12
C THR A 1218 16.14 13.34 -22.71
N GLU A 1219 15.29 12.97 -21.75
CA GLU A 1219 15.41 13.42 -20.37
C GLU A 1219 16.48 12.60 -19.62
N SER A 1220 17.47 13.29 -19.06
CA SER A 1220 18.59 12.68 -18.34
C SER A 1220 18.87 13.36 -17.00
N VAL A 1221 17.82 13.70 -16.24
CA VAL A 1221 17.94 14.15 -14.85
C VAL A 1221 18.32 12.96 -13.98
N ASP A 1222 19.34 13.15 -13.15
CA ASP A 1222 19.83 12.21 -12.15
C ASP A 1222 19.08 12.39 -10.82
N ASN A 1223 18.38 11.36 -10.36
CA ASN A 1223 17.65 11.32 -9.08
C ASN A 1223 18.19 10.22 -8.14
N PHE A 1224 19.46 9.86 -8.29
CA PHE A 1224 20.07 8.75 -7.54
C PHE A 1224 20.67 9.26 -6.23
N ILE A 1225 20.38 8.58 -5.13
CA ILE A 1225 21.16 8.77 -3.91
C ILE A 1225 22.49 8.07 -4.11
N SER A 1226 23.53 8.87 -4.31
CA SER A 1226 24.90 8.42 -4.19
C SER A 1226 25.59 9.37 -3.21
N SER A 1227 25.89 8.86 -2.02
CA SER A 1227 26.68 9.55 -0.98
C SER A 1227 27.99 8.84 -0.74
N SER A 1228 28.46 8.09 -1.74
CA SER A 1228 29.74 7.44 -1.69
C SER A 1228 30.83 8.50 -1.85
N ARG A 1229 31.98 8.29 -1.19
CA ARG A 1229 33.15 9.17 -1.37
C ARG A 1229 33.54 9.29 -2.86
N THR A 1230 33.29 8.25 -3.64
CA THR A 1230 33.54 8.19 -5.08
C THR A 1230 32.71 9.18 -5.90
N ASP A 1231 31.59 9.68 -5.38
CA ASP A 1231 30.80 10.72 -6.06
C ASP A 1231 31.44 12.12 -5.95
N PHE A 1232 32.41 12.29 -5.04
CA PHE A 1232 33.10 13.55 -4.76
C PHE A 1232 34.56 13.59 -5.23
N THR A 1233 35.02 12.53 -5.91
CA THR A 1233 36.39 12.38 -6.42
C THR A 1233 36.37 12.22 -7.92
#